data_AF-A0A2C6KH78-F1
#
_entry.id   AF-A0A2C6KH78-F1
#
_cell.length_a   1.000
_cell.length_b   1.000
_cell.length_c   1.000
_cell.angle_alpha   90.00
_cell.angle_beta   90.00
_cell.angle_gamma   90.00
#
_symmetry.space_group_name_H-M   'P 1'
#
loop_
_entity.id
_entity.type
_entity.pdbx_description
1 polymer ?
#
loop_
_entity_poly.entity_id
_entity_poly.type
_entity_poly.pdbx_seq_one_letter_code
_entity_poly.pdbx_strand_id
1 'polypeptide(L)'
;MARDLNHVLEVCLDRTARLCGLDVPSGCDRDLLFREVRANEVTFVQFLQHVSDELGLDVAALVRGLAVCESFDALRDQVEELAAVRRQGSGEAPLCAYSVLTPRGPQEETAIVGVACRLPGDAGDAETFWTVLSEGKDGIVPIPIERWDSSQLSDAENERGAIYVKEGGFIGGIEEFDNRFFQISASEAKRMDPQQRILLELSYEAFLSAGRDPLVEDLRSFGTFVGCSCADWTILRTKHVGRFGAFTTVNTPQALLANRISYTFNASGPSLTVDSASSSALVAACVAASYLEMGRCRSCIVASSSVMLVPEPTIALCAAGMLASDSRCRPFDAAANGYGRAEGAVVFVLERTVRATSGEGPRRFALIRGYGTNHNGHTVSVTAPYEVAQRTLIGDALQSAQLSPADVTYFEAHGTGTTLGDTIEFKAIKAVFASSRGTGDPLLVGSVKSNIGHLEGCAGAAGLLKAVLILWHRIVPPTLHFRRINPLIDDQDFNYSIPTSCTAIGAGHDKAVYVSISSLGLGGSNAHIILEEPEQQNKATASALRSQYTWQRTIFSVFEDHEPDVFEGLALQHCFGISGSKNPESSRRHSTAGVVQGSQLVAAHLRRFSASSLNTHDRPFMETDRVEKIEDRHEPRLSLLGRDGVTEDEVKDEALECAALEETADSMARMGGPHSSRTSPAGHNEQMLFEELKTIVIASLHQVMKESIDIPLDHPLKELGLTSLGAVEFRDCLQDYIELTLPSTLIFDYPTVIDICRFLSVELGNRERAAGPNLAAQELQELPSPRALVGVVGIACRFPGASRGMSELWQMLMGQKDCVQEIPGTRFSIDALFDHDVDAQGKVYVREAGFVPNLDCFDPSFFRISEAEVSHLDPHQRVLLEVAYESFEDAQLTLKHTSGGTSIGVVVGCSGNDWNTFLQRHPLPPTSFSGPGASPALLSNRLSYNLGLTGPSLTVDTACSSSLVAMDIARRLLTASECRLAAVGGVQLLLTSDSFVNYCRARMLSPDCRCKTFDAAANGYVRSEGCGVVVLEKLTEKSETGERVYGWVLGTAANHGGKVASVTAPNGPAQQSVIRAALRTAPAEATQKISLVETHGTGTALGDPIELGALRAVYGRSGTNTTPLVLGALKTRIGHTEGAAGIAGFIKLIC
;
A
#
# COMPACT_ATOMS: atom_id res chain seq x y z
N MET A 1 39.50 -17.34 -26.48
CA MET A 1 40.42 -18.16 -25.67
C MET A 1 40.17 -17.79 -24.21
N ALA A 2 40.20 -18.73 -23.27
CA ALA A 2 40.29 -18.35 -21.86
C ALA A 2 41.67 -17.73 -21.63
N ARG A 3 41.73 -16.51 -21.07
CA ARG A 3 42.95 -16.03 -20.42
C ARG A 3 43.10 -16.84 -19.12
N ASP A 4 44.33 -17.22 -18.77
CA ASP A 4 44.60 -17.82 -17.47
C ASP A 4 44.26 -16.79 -16.38
N LEU A 5 43.42 -17.16 -15.42
CA LEU A 5 42.96 -16.25 -14.37
C LEU A 5 44.14 -15.72 -13.54
N ASN A 6 45.16 -16.55 -13.29
CA ASN A 6 46.38 -16.11 -12.62
C ASN A 6 47.04 -14.97 -13.40
N HIS A 7 47.17 -15.12 -14.72
CA HIS A 7 47.81 -14.12 -15.57
C HIS A 7 47.02 -12.81 -15.64
N VAL A 8 45.68 -12.86 -15.64
CA VAL A 8 44.85 -11.64 -15.56
C VAL A 8 45.06 -10.92 -14.23
N LEU A 9 44.96 -11.65 -13.10
CA LEU A 9 45.14 -11.07 -11.77
C LEU A 9 46.56 -10.51 -11.57
N GLU A 10 47.59 -11.19 -12.08
CA GLU A 10 48.97 -10.69 -12.06
C GLU A 10 49.14 -9.41 -12.88
N VAL A 11 48.57 -9.37 -14.09
CA VAL A 11 48.63 -8.17 -14.96
C VAL A 11 47.92 -6.99 -14.29
N CYS A 12 46.76 -7.21 -13.66
CA CYS A 12 46.06 -6.17 -12.90
C CYS A 12 46.85 -5.72 -11.66
N LEU A 13 47.53 -6.63 -10.96
CA LEU A 13 48.33 -6.31 -9.78
C LEU A 13 49.57 -5.50 -10.17
N ASP A 14 50.33 -5.96 -11.17
CA ASP A 14 51.50 -5.25 -11.69
C ASP A 14 51.12 -3.90 -12.34
N ARG A 15 49.96 -3.81 -13.00
CA ARG A 15 49.43 -2.54 -13.54
C ARG A 15 49.13 -1.56 -12.41
N THR A 16 48.47 -2.01 -11.35
CA THR A 16 48.13 -1.16 -10.20
C THR A 16 49.38 -0.72 -9.45
N ALA A 17 50.27 -1.65 -9.07
CA ALA A 17 51.51 -1.34 -8.37
C ALA A 17 52.35 -0.26 -9.07
N ARG A 18 52.49 -0.35 -10.41
CA ARG A 18 53.19 0.66 -11.23
C ARG A 18 52.49 2.02 -11.26
N LEU A 19 51.15 2.06 -11.29
CA LEU A 19 50.38 3.31 -11.24
C LEU A 19 50.45 3.97 -9.85
N CYS A 20 50.57 3.17 -8.79
CA CYS A 20 50.67 3.64 -7.41
C CYS A 20 52.11 3.95 -6.96
N GLY A 21 53.11 3.81 -7.84
CA GLY A 21 54.52 4.10 -7.54
C GLY A 21 55.22 3.09 -6.64
N LEU A 22 54.69 1.87 -6.50
CA LEU A 22 55.38 0.78 -5.81
C LEU A 22 56.53 0.27 -6.67
N ASP A 23 57.74 0.24 -6.11
CA ASP A 23 58.95 -0.16 -6.80
C ASP A 23 59.11 -1.70 -6.78
N VAL A 24 58.57 -2.37 -7.80
CA VAL A 24 58.44 -3.84 -7.85
C VAL A 24 59.66 -4.49 -8.54
N PRO A 25 60.55 -5.21 -7.83
CA PRO A 25 61.65 -5.93 -8.46
C PRO A 25 61.16 -7.11 -9.29
N SER A 26 61.84 -7.43 -10.39
CA SER A 26 61.58 -8.63 -11.18
C SER A 26 61.86 -9.90 -10.35
N GLY A 27 60.81 -10.53 -9.82
CA GLY A 27 60.90 -11.64 -8.87
C GLY A 27 60.30 -11.35 -7.48
N CYS A 28 59.55 -10.26 -7.31
CA CYS A 28 58.81 -9.97 -6.08
C CYS A 28 57.76 -11.06 -5.75
N ASP A 29 57.55 -11.31 -4.46
CA ASP A 29 56.52 -12.21 -3.93
C ASP A 29 55.11 -11.63 -4.18
N ARG A 30 54.22 -12.42 -4.78
CA ARG A 30 52.86 -12.00 -5.13
C ARG A 30 51.97 -11.77 -3.91
N ASP A 31 52.15 -12.52 -2.83
CA ASP A 31 51.41 -12.30 -1.58
C ASP A 31 51.89 -11.04 -0.86
N LEU A 32 53.18 -10.70 -0.97
CA LEU A 32 53.72 -9.45 -0.46
C LEU A 32 53.16 -8.25 -1.24
N LEU A 33 53.25 -8.29 -2.56
CA LEU A 33 52.76 -7.22 -3.43
C LEU A 33 51.24 -7.03 -3.33
N PHE A 34 50.47 -8.12 -3.22
CA PHE A 34 49.03 -8.06 -2.99
C PHE A 34 48.70 -7.41 -1.63
N ARG A 35 49.48 -7.70 -0.57
CA ARG A 35 49.32 -7.05 0.74
C ARG A 35 49.66 -5.57 0.71
N GLU A 36 50.69 -5.14 -0.02
CA GLU A 36 50.99 -3.71 -0.19
C GLU A 36 49.88 -2.98 -0.95
N VAL A 37 49.35 -3.56 -2.02
CA VAL A 37 48.22 -3.01 -2.78
C VAL A 37 46.90 -3.03 -1.98
N ARG A 38 46.71 -4.00 -1.07
CA ARG A 38 45.56 -4.07 -0.14
C ARG A 38 45.69 -3.14 1.07
N ALA A 39 46.90 -2.75 1.46
CA ALA A 39 47.14 -1.92 2.65
C ALA A 39 46.71 -0.45 2.50
N ASN A 40 46.32 -0.02 1.29
CA ASN A 40 45.76 1.29 1.00
C ASN A 40 44.47 1.11 0.20
N GLU A 41 43.36 1.64 0.71
CA GLU A 41 42.02 1.46 0.13
C GLU A 41 41.94 1.98 -1.31
N VAL A 42 42.63 3.09 -1.62
CA VAL A 42 42.63 3.69 -2.96
C VAL A 42 43.32 2.75 -3.97
N THR A 43 44.44 2.15 -3.57
CA THR A 43 45.18 1.22 -4.44
C THR A 43 44.46 -0.12 -4.56
N PHE A 44 43.78 -0.56 -3.51
CA PHE A 44 42.98 -1.78 -3.54
C PHE A 44 41.75 -1.64 -4.44
N VAL A 45 41.01 -0.52 -4.34
CA VAL A 45 39.88 -0.24 -5.24
C VAL A 45 40.34 -0.10 -6.70
N GLN A 46 41.48 0.53 -6.97
CA GLN A 46 42.06 0.57 -8.32
C GLN A 46 42.44 -0.83 -8.84
N PHE A 47 42.95 -1.72 -7.99
CA PHE A 47 43.20 -3.11 -8.36
C PHE A 47 41.90 -3.85 -8.70
N LEU A 48 40.87 -3.72 -7.86
CA LEU A 48 39.56 -4.34 -8.09
C LEU A 48 38.88 -3.79 -9.34
N GLN A 49 39.05 -2.50 -9.66
CA GLN A 49 38.58 -1.92 -10.92
C GLN A 49 39.29 -2.57 -12.13
N HIS A 50 40.62 -2.71 -12.11
CA HIS A 50 41.33 -3.40 -13.19
C HIS A 50 40.88 -4.86 -13.37
N VAL A 51 40.56 -5.58 -12.28
CA VAL A 51 40.01 -6.94 -12.32
C VAL A 51 38.56 -6.96 -12.85
N SER A 52 37.75 -5.96 -12.49
CA SER A 52 36.41 -5.72 -13.06
C SER A 52 36.47 -5.52 -14.57
N ASP A 53 37.33 -4.61 -15.05
CA ASP A 53 37.45 -4.25 -16.47
C ASP A 53 37.88 -5.44 -17.33
N GLU A 54 38.81 -6.27 -16.84
CA GLU A 54 39.37 -7.42 -17.57
C GLU A 54 38.47 -8.67 -17.57
N LEU A 55 37.59 -8.84 -16.57
CA LEU A 55 36.70 -10.00 -16.42
C LEU A 55 35.21 -9.68 -16.63
N GLY A 56 34.87 -8.38 -16.71
CA GLY A 56 33.49 -7.87 -16.77
C GLY A 56 32.67 -8.19 -15.52
N LEU A 57 33.30 -8.28 -14.34
CA LEU A 57 32.64 -8.56 -13.06
C LEU A 57 32.23 -7.26 -12.37
N ASP A 58 31.12 -7.27 -11.60
CA ASP A 58 30.69 -6.10 -10.81
C ASP A 58 31.74 -5.72 -9.76
N VAL A 59 32.14 -4.44 -9.76
CA VAL A 59 33.08 -3.87 -8.78
C VAL A 59 32.54 -4.01 -7.36
N ALA A 60 31.24 -3.82 -7.14
CA ALA A 60 30.67 -3.90 -5.79
C ALA A 60 30.64 -5.35 -5.26
N ALA A 61 30.37 -6.34 -6.13
CA ALA A 61 30.51 -7.76 -5.80
C ALA A 61 31.97 -8.16 -5.53
N LEU A 62 32.92 -7.65 -6.34
CA LEU A 62 34.35 -7.83 -6.09
C LEU A 62 34.77 -7.23 -4.74
N VAL A 63 34.37 -5.99 -4.43
CA VAL A 63 34.66 -5.34 -3.13
C VAL A 63 34.08 -6.15 -1.97
N ARG A 64 32.82 -6.59 -2.04
CA ARG A 64 32.16 -7.38 -0.98
C ARG A 64 32.84 -8.75 -0.77
N GLY A 65 33.20 -9.45 -1.84
CA GLY A 65 33.86 -10.76 -1.73
C GLY A 65 35.33 -10.68 -1.32
N LEU A 66 36.08 -9.70 -1.84
CA LEU A 66 37.54 -9.68 -1.77
C LEU A 66 38.10 -8.85 -0.61
N ALA A 67 37.26 -8.07 0.09
CA ALA A 67 37.62 -7.47 1.36
C ALA A 67 38.12 -8.50 2.40
N VAL A 68 37.70 -9.77 2.28
CA VAL A 68 38.02 -10.88 3.20
C VAL A 68 39.30 -11.64 2.84
N CYS A 69 39.86 -11.46 1.63
CA CYS A 69 40.99 -12.25 1.13
C CYS A 69 42.35 -11.75 1.68
N GLU A 70 43.11 -12.61 2.38
CA GLU A 70 44.42 -12.26 2.97
C GLU A 70 45.66 -12.74 2.15
N SER A 71 45.42 -13.44 1.05
CA SER A 71 46.42 -13.90 0.07
C SER A 71 45.88 -13.80 -1.36
N PHE A 72 46.81 -13.81 -2.31
CA PHE A 72 46.55 -13.75 -3.75
C PHE A 72 45.91 -15.05 -4.28
N ASP A 73 46.22 -16.19 -3.66
CA ASP A 73 45.51 -17.47 -3.90
C ASP A 73 44.02 -17.38 -3.50
N ALA A 74 43.72 -16.85 -2.31
CA ALA A 74 42.33 -16.71 -1.83
C ALA A 74 41.53 -15.73 -2.69
N LEU A 75 42.17 -14.66 -3.19
CA LEU A 75 41.62 -13.77 -4.21
C LEU A 75 41.23 -14.52 -5.49
N ARG A 76 42.13 -15.35 -6.04
CA ARG A 76 41.87 -16.09 -7.28
C ARG A 76 40.64 -16.98 -7.14
N ASP A 77 40.61 -17.80 -6.11
CA ASP A 77 39.58 -18.82 -5.94
C ASP A 77 38.19 -18.16 -5.78
N GLN A 78 38.13 -17.02 -5.08
CA GLN A 78 36.90 -16.22 -4.92
C GLN A 78 36.46 -15.54 -6.24
N VAL A 79 37.40 -15.08 -7.07
CA VAL A 79 37.11 -14.53 -8.41
C VAL A 79 36.65 -15.62 -9.38
N GLU A 80 37.18 -16.85 -9.28
CA GLU A 80 36.72 -17.98 -10.10
C GLU A 80 35.28 -18.39 -9.73
N GLU A 81 34.91 -18.39 -8.45
CA GLU A 81 33.53 -18.60 -8.00
C GLU A 81 32.56 -17.53 -8.53
N LEU A 82 32.90 -16.24 -8.39
CA LEU A 82 32.12 -15.13 -8.94
C LEU A 82 31.96 -15.23 -10.47
N ALA A 83 33.02 -15.65 -11.18
CA ALA A 83 32.98 -15.87 -12.62
C ALA A 83 32.19 -17.13 -13.03
N ALA A 84 32.01 -18.11 -12.14
CA ALA A 84 31.19 -19.29 -12.37
C ALA A 84 29.69 -18.98 -12.26
N VAL A 85 29.28 -18.23 -11.22
CA VAL A 85 27.88 -17.79 -11.02
C VAL A 85 27.34 -17.07 -12.27
N ARG A 86 28.14 -16.15 -12.85
CA ARG A 86 27.77 -15.42 -14.07
C ARG A 86 27.48 -16.33 -15.27
N ARG A 87 28.12 -17.50 -15.38
CA ARG A 87 27.91 -18.45 -16.49
C ARG A 87 26.63 -19.27 -16.33
N GLN A 88 26.05 -19.34 -15.13
CA GLN A 88 24.77 -20.02 -14.90
C GLN A 88 23.57 -19.07 -15.05
N GLY A 89 23.77 -17.76 -14.84
CA GLY A 89 22.72 -16.74 -14.96
C GLY A 89 22.34 -16.33 -16.39
N SER A 90 23.06 -16.77 -17.44
CA SER A 90 22.86 -16.30 -18.82
C SER A 90 21.72 -16.99 -19.57
N GLY A 91 20.58 -17.20 -18.91
CA GLY A 91 19.33 -17.57 -19.58
C GLY A 91 18.64 -16.31 -20.12
N GLU A 92 18.21 -16.32 -21.39
CA GLU A 92 17.59 -15.16 -22.05
C GLU A 92 16.24 -14.79 -21.41
N ALA A 93 16.26 -13.87 -20.45
CA ALA A 93 15.08 -13.18 -19.96
C ALA A 93 14.78 -11.97 -20.86
N PRO A 94 13.67 -11.94 -21.62
CA PRO A 94 13.33 -10.80 -22.45
C PRO A 94 12.94 -9.60 -21.57
N LEU A 95 13.83 -8.61 -21.49
CA LEU A 95 13.62 -7.32 -20.82
C LEU A 95 12.60 -6.45 -21.58
N CYS A 96 11.33 -6.88 -21.59
CA CYS A 96 10.24 -6.15 -22.23
C CYS A 96 9.27 -5.58 -21.19
N ALA A 97 9.13 -4.26 -21.20
CA ALA A 97 8.30 -3.52 -20.25
C ALA A 97 6.83 -3.96 -20.28
N TYR A 98 6.30 -4.33 -19.10
CA TYR A 98 4.88 -4.63 -18.88
C TYR A 98 4.26 -5.56 -19.93
N SER A 99 4.90 -6.70 -20.21
CA SER A 99 4.15 -7.83 -20.76
C SER A 99 3.13 -8.28 -19.70
N VAL A 100 1.83 -8.19 -20.04
CA VAL A 100 0.82 -8.95 -19.30
C VAL A 100 1.11 -10.40 -19.65
N LEU A 101 1.48 -11.20 -18.65
CA LEU A 101 1.87 -12.58 -18.89
C LEU A 101 0.67 -13.37 -19.39
N THR A 102 0.94 -14.45 -20.13
CA THR A 102 -0.11 -15.38 -20.55
C THR A 102 -0.87 -15.90 -19.30
N PRO A 103 -2.17 -16.18 -19.36
CA PRO A 103 -2.88 -16.83 -18.24
C PRO A 103 -2.20 -18.13 -17.83
N ARG A 104 -2.39 -18.55 -16.57
CA ARG A 104 -1.79 -19.75 -15.97
C ARG A 104 -1.92 -20.97 -16.87
N GLY A 105 -0.80 -21.51 -17.32
CA GLY A 105 -0.73 -22.76 -18.06
C GLY A 105 -1.06 -23.95 -17.16
N PRO A 106 -1.50 -25.09 -17.72
CA PRO A 106 -2.04 -26.23 -16.95
C PRO A 106 -1.01 -26.99 -16.09
N GLN A 107 0.27 -26.59 -16.11
CA GLN A 107 1.35 -27.14 -15.27
C GLN A 107 1.96 -26.10 -14.32
N GLU A 108 1.44 -24.87 -14.32
CA GLU A 108 1.85 -23.83 -13.39
C GLU A 108 1.00 -23.89 -12.11
N GLU A 109 1.57 -23.43 -11.00
CA GLU A 109 1.04 -23.48 -9.63
C GLU A 109 1.40 -22.19 -8.90
N THR A 110 0.54 -21.75 -7.96
CA THR A 110 0.82 -20.59 -7.11
C THR A 110 1.51 -21.07 -5.84
N ALA A 111 2.80 -20.79 -5.69
CA ALA A 111 3.59 -21.19 -4.52
C ALA A 111 3.79 -20.03 -3.55
N ILE A 112 3.76 -20.32 -2.25
CA ILE A 112 4.34 -19.46 -1.21
C ILE A 112 5.83 -19.79 -1.17
N VAL A 113 6.68 -18.83 -1.53
CA VAL A 113 8.15 -19.00 -1.59
C VAL A 113 8.87 -18.28 -0.45
N GLY A 114 8.26 -17.25 0.14
CA GLY A 114 8.81 -16.49 1.27
C GLY A 114 7.76 -16.23 2.35
N VAL A 115 8.22 -16.16 3.61
CA VAL A 115 7.41 -15.83 4.81
C VAL A 115 8.21 -14.94 5.77
N ALA A 116 7.54 -14.01 6.43
CA ALA A 116 8.05 -13.27 7.59
C ALA A 116 6.89 -12.84 8.51
N CYS A 117 7.13 -12.61 9.80
CA CYS A 117 6.09 -12.18 10.74
C CYS A 117 6.65 -11.49 12.00
N ARG A 118 5.79 -10.75 12.71
CA ARG A 118 5.92 -10.42 14.13
C ARG A 118 4.60 -10.79 14.81
N LEU A 119 4.63 -11.68 15.79
CA LEU A 119 3.43 -12.23 16.45
C LEU A 119 3.60 -12.28 17.98
N PRO A 120 2.50 -12.32 18.75
CA PRO A 120 2.54 -12.40 20.22
C PRO A 120 3.29 -13.62 20.76
N GLY A 121 3.80 -13.51 21.99
CA GLY A 121 4.67 -14.54 22.61
C GLY A 121 6.13 -14.48 22.12
N ASP A 122 6.63 -13.27 21.82
CA ASP A 122 7.98 -12.99 21.31
C ASP A 122 8.34 -13.72 20.01
N ALA A 123 7.32 -14.04 19.20
CA ALA A 123 7.46 -14.66 17.89
C ALA A 123 7.91 -13.63 16.83
N GLY A 124 9.21 -13.31 16.87
CA GLY A 124 9.86 -12.37 15.95
C GLY A 124 10.01 -12.87 14.51
N ASP A 125 9.79 -14.16 14.23
CA ASP A 125 9.77 -14.75 12.90
C ASP A 125 9.08 -16.14 12.85
N ALA A 126 9.15 -16.82 11.71
CA ALA A 126 8.49 -18.12 11.52
C ALA A 126 9.06 -19.28 12.37
N GLU A 127 10.34 -19.24 12.75
CA GLU A 127 10.99 -20.31 13.54
C GLU A 127 10.73 -20.12 15.05
N THR A 128 10.78 -18.88 15.52
CA THR A 128 10.34 -18.50 16.87
C THR A 128 8.83 -18.71 17.03
N PHE A 129 8.02 -18.38 16.01
CA PHE A 129 6.58 -18.68 16.00
C PHE A 129 6.28 -20.17 16.03
N TRP A 130 7.03 -21.00 15.27
CA TRP A 130 6.91 -22.45 15.38
C TRP A 130 7.22 -22.95 16.78
N THR A 131 8.20 -22.34 17.47
CA THR A 131 8.53 -22.68 18.86
C THR A 131 7.36 -22.35 19.79
N VAL A 132 6.74 -21.17 19.67
CA VAL A 132 5.51 -20.78 20.42
C VAL A 132 4.38 -21.79 20.23
N LEU A 133 4.13 -22.22 18.99
CA LEU A 133 3.09 -23.20 18.67
C LEU A 133 3.43 -24.60 19.22
N SER A 134 4.62 -25.11 18.95
CA SER A 134 5.03 -26.49 19.25
C SER A 134 5.21 -26.76 20.76
N GLU A 135 5.66 -25.76 21.52
CA GLU A 135 5.74 -25.82 22.99
C GLU A 135 4.39 -25.52 23.68
N GLY A 136 3.36 -25.12 22.92
CA GLY A 136 2.03 -24.83 23.44
C GLY A 136 1.98 -23.57 24.32
N LYS A 137 2.71 -22.51 23.95
CA LYS A 137 2.72 -21.24 24.69
C LYS A 137 1.43 -20.44 24.46
N ASP A 138 0.93 -19.87 25.55
CA ASP A 138 -0.07 -18.80 25.58
C ASP A 138 0.69 -17.45 25.50
N GLY A 139 0.44 -16.68 24.44
CA GLY A 139 1.02 -15.37 24.18
C GLY A 139 0.14 -14.19 24.62
N ILE A 140 -0.95 -14.46 25.36
CA ILE A 140 -1.79 -13.44 25.96
C ILE A 140 -1.11 -12.89 27.22
N VAL A 141 -0.82 -11.59 27.21
CA VAL A 141 -0.11 -10.85 28.27
C VAL A 141 -0.96 -9.67 28.77
N PRO A 142 -0.69 -9.11 29.97
CA PRO A 142 -1.32 -7.88 30.42
C PRO A 142 -1.17 -6.74 29.40
N ILE A 143 -2.19 -5.89 29.28
CA ILE A 143 -2.13 -4.71 28.41
C ILE A 143 -0.95 -3.83 28.85
N PRO A 144 0.03 -3.54 27.97
CA PRO A 144 1.18 -2.71 28.32
C PRO A 144 0.75 -1.29 28.69
N ILE A 145 1.35 -0.72 29.74
CA ILE A 145 1.01 0.61 30.24
C ILE A 145 1.30 1.71 29.21
N GLU A 146 2.26 1.43 28.32
CA GLU A 146 2.64 2.24 27.17
C GLU A 146 1.54 2.32 26.10
N ARG A 147 0.62 1.34 26.05
CA ARG A 147 -0.55 1.37 25.16
C ARG A 147 -1.69 2.18 25.78
N TRP A 148 -2.15 1.79 26.97
CA TRP A 148 -3.07 2.55 27.82
C TRP A 148 -3.17 1.95 29.23
N ASP A 149 -3.46 2.79 30.23
CA ASP A 149 -3.70 2.33 31.60
C ASP A 149 -5.07 1.64 31.74
N SER A 150 -5.05 0.30 31.71
CA SER A 150 -6.25 -0.53 31.91
C SER A 150 -6.85 -0.45 33.32
N SER A 151 -6.12 0.08 34.32
CA SER A 151 -6.66 0.28 35.67
C SER A 151 -7.57 1.51 35.77
N GLN A 152 -7.26 2.56 35.01
CA GLN A 152 -8.09 3.77 34.92
C GLN A 152 -9.37 3.58 34.09
N LEU A 153 -9.41 2.53 33.26
CA LEU A 153 -10.55 2.19 32.39
C LEU A 153 -11.35 0.98 32.87
N SER A 154 -10.97 0.32 33.97
CA SER A 154 -11.72 -0.82 34.51
C SER A 154 -12.65 -0.42 35.64
N ASP A 155 -13.92 -0.73 35.52
CA ASP A 155 -14.95 -0.44 36.52
C ASP A 155 -15.59 -1.74 37.06
N ALA A 156 -16.00 -1.71 38.33
CA ALA A 156 -16.57 -2.84 39.04
C ALA A 156 -18.08 -3.00 38.84
N GLU A 157 -18.81 -1.92 38.51
CA GLU A 157 -20.27 -1.93 38.38
C GLU A 157 -20.77 -1.92 36.92
N ASN A 158 -19.85 -2.04 35.95
CA ASN A 158 -20.13 -2.20 34.52
C ASN A 158 -20.84 -0.96 33.89
N GLU A 159 -20.46 0.25 34.34
CA GLU A 159 -20.96 1.51 33.76
C GLU A 159 -20.43 1.78 32.33
N ARG A 160 -21.07 2.74 31.64
CA ARG A 160 -20.81 3.04 30.22
C ARG A 160 -19.42 3.61 29.98
N GLY A 161 -18.55 2.79 29.38
CA GLY A 161 -17.21 3.20 28.93
C GLY A 161 -16.07 2.34 29.49
N ALA A 162 -16.35 1.44 30.43
CA ALA A 162 -15.35 0.57 31.03
C ALA A 162 -14.88 -0.57 30.09
N ILE A 163 -13.65 -1.04 30.32
CA ILE A 163 -13.15 -2.33 29.80
C ILE A 163 -13.15 -3.37 30.93
N TYR A 164 -13.67 -4.56 30.64
CA TYR A 164 -13.59 -5.71 31.56
C TYR A 164 -12.37 -6.60 31.27
N VAL A 165 -11.76 -6.49 30.09
CA VAL A 165 -10.52 -7.19 29.73
C VAL A 165 -9.29 -6.40 30.18
N LYS A 166 -8.24 -7.11 30.58
CA LYS A 166 -6.97 -6.52 31.07
C LYS A 166 -5.72 -7.11 30.41
N GLU A 167 -5.91 -7.98 29.43
CA GLU A 167 -4.85 -8.71 28.72
C GLU A 167 -5.17 -8.76 27.22
N GLY A 168 -4.18 -9.14 26.41
CA GLY A 168 -4.29 -9.35 24.97
C GLY A 168 -3.01 -9.90 24.37
N GLY A 169 -3.01 -10.27 23.09
CA GLY A 169 -1.78 -10.64 22.39
C GLY A 169 -1.07 -9.38 21.87
N PHE A 170 0.09 -9.03 22.43
CA PHE A 170 0.84 -7.82 22.05
C PHE A 170 2.18 -8.16 21.36
N ILE A 171 2.68 -7.24 20.52
CA ILE A 171 4.00 -7.31 19.92
C ILE A 171 4.93 -6.23 20.48
N GLY A 172 6.20 -6.62 20.69
CA GLY A 172 7.27 -5.70 21.06
C GLY A 172 7.70 -4.79 19.90
N GLY A 173 8.48 -3.76 20.20
CA GLY A 173 9.22 -2.98 19.19
C GLY A 173 8.39 -2.10 18.25
N ILE A 174 7.09 -1.86 18.49
CA ILE A 174 6.25 -1.04 17.57
C ILE A 174 6.72 0.43 17.42
N GLU A 175 7.55 0.91 18.34
CA GLU A 175 8.19 2.23 18.25
C GLU A 175 9.48 2.18 17.41
N GLU A 176 10.13 1.03 17.28
CA GLU A 176 11.38 0.86 16.55
C GLU A 176 11.18 0.88 15.02
N PHE A 177 12.16 1.40 14.27
CA PHE A 177 12.24 1.27 12.81
C PHE A 177 13.63 1.63 12.29
N ASP A 178 14.17 0.89 11.32
CA ASP A 178 15.36 1.32 10.57
C ASP A 178 15.00 2.30 9.44
N ASN A 179 14.75 3.55 9.81
CA ASN A 179 14.41 4.59 8.85
C ASN A 179 15.55 4.89 7.85
N ARG A 180 16.81 4.60 8.22
CA ARG A 180 17.98 4.91 7.39
C ARG A 180 18.11 3.93 6.24
N PHE A 181 17.97 2.64 6.52
CA PHE A 181 17.93 1.58 5.51
C PHE A 181 16.85 1.86 4.45
N PHE A 182 15.65 2.27 4.87
CA PHE A 182 14.55 2.58 3.96
C PHE A 182 14.59 3.99 3.36
N GLN A 183 15.66 4.78 3.55
CA GLN A 183 15.83 6.14 3.03
C GLN A 183 14.73 7.13 3.49
N ILE A 184 14.05 6.85 4.61
CA ILE A 184 12.96 7.66 5.15
C ILE A 184 13.51 8.66 6.18
N SER A 185 13.11 9.92 6.11
CA SER A 185 13.55 10.94 7.08
C SER A 185 13.03 10.64 8.49
N ALA A 186 13.81 10.94 9.53
CA ALA A 186 13.39 10.76 10.92
C ALA A 186 12.10 11.56 11.27
N SER A 187 11.89 12.69 10.60
CA SER A 187 10.69 13.54 10.73
C SER A 187 9.44 12.88 10.13
N GLU A 188 9.59 12.16 9.02
CA GLU A 188 8.52 11.35 8.43
C GLU A 188 8.25 10.10 9.28
N ALA A 189 9.30 9.36 9.66
CA ALA A 189 9.22 8.13 10.45
C ALA A 189 8.49 8.32 11.80
N LYS A 190 8.73 9.43 12.53
CA LYS A 190 7.98 9.77 13.76
C LYS A 190 6.46 9.91 13.54
N ARG A 191 6.04 10.18 12.29
CA ARG A 191 4.64 10.43 11.93
C ARG A 191 4.01 9.26 11.16
N MET A 192 4.77 8.27 10.70
CA MET A 192 4.26 7.07 10.01
C MET A 192 3.54 6.13 10.97
N ASP A 193 2.45 5.51 10.51
CA ASP A 193 1.77 4.42 11.21
C ASP A 193 2.80 3.30 11.51
N PRO A 194 2.92 2.81 12.77
CA PRO A 194 3.71 1.61 13.10
C PRO A 194 3.47 0.43 12.14
N GLN A 195 2.25 0.24 11.65
CA GLN A 195 1.93 -0.77 10.65
C GLN A 195 2.73 -0.60 9.35
N GLN A 196 2.86 0.62 8.84
CA GLN A 196 3.65 0.89 7.63
C GLN A 196 5.14 0.57 7.86
N ARG A 197 5.66 0.89 9.06
CA ARG A 197 7.05 0.63 9.45
C ARG A 197 7.33 -0.87 9.57
N ILE A 198 6.46 -1.61 10.27
CA ILE A 198 6.54 -3.06 10.45
C ILE A 198 6.41 -3.79 9.11
N LEU A 199 5.48 -3.38 8.24
CA LEU A 199 5.28 -4.03 6.93
C LEU A 199 6.45 -3.80 5.97
N LEU A 200 7.19 -2.70 6.06
CA LEU A 200 8.42 -2.49 5.27
C LEU A 200 9.53 -3.46 5.70
N GLU A 201 9.82 -3.58 7.00
CA GLU A 201 10.79 -4.56 7.52
C GLU A 201 10.40 -6.00 7.17
N LEU A 202 9.14 -6.38 7.39
CA LEU A 202 8.66 -7.74 7.10
C LEU A 202 8.59 -8.04 5.61
N SER A 203 8.35 -7.06 4.74
CA SER A 203 8.44 -7.26 3.29
C SER A 203 9.87 -7.60 2.89
N TYR A 204 10.86 -6.87 3.41
CA TYR A 204 12.27 -7.16 3.16
C TYR A 204 12.66 -8.56 3.65
N GLU A 205 12.31 -8.91 4.90
CA GLU A 205 12.58 -10.24 5.45
C GLU A 205 11.87 -11.38 4.70
N ALA A 206 10.68 -11.14 4.14
CA ALA A 206 9.95 -12.12 3.34
C ALA A 206 10.61 -12.37 1.97
N PHE A 207 11.22 -11.35 1.34
CA PHE A 207 12.07 -11.55 0.16
C PHE A 207 13.33 -12.35 0.52
N LEU A 208 14.05 -11.98 1.58
CA LEU A 208 15.26 -12.72 2.02
C LEU A 208 14.95 -14.19 2.32
N SER A 209 13.78 -14.50 2.92
CA SER A 209 13.39 -15.88 3.22
C SER A 209 13.03 -16.72 2.00
N ALA A 210 12.64 -16.06 0.89
CA ALA A 210 12.49 -16.64 -0.45
C ALA A 210 13.83 -16.82 -1.20
N GLY A 211 14.94 -16.30 -0.66
CA GLY A 211 16.24 -16.31 -1.33
C GLY A 211 16.42 -15.19 -2.35
N ARG A 212 15.73 -14.05 -2.16
CA ARG A 212 15.66 -12.90 -3.07
C ARG A 212 16.13 -11.62 -2.40
N ASP A 213 16.70 -10.69 -3.17
CA ASP A 213 17.07 -9.36 -2.68
C ASP A 213 16.32 -8.26 -3.48
N PRO A 214 15.32 -7.61 -2.87
CA PRO A 214 14.43 -6.66 -3.55
C PRO A 214 15.09 -5.30 -3.81
N LEU A 215 16.34 -5.08 -3.39
CA LEU A 215 17.08 -3.85 -3.69
C LEU A 215 17.84 -3.94 -5.03
N VAL A 216 18.13 -5.16 -5.51
CA VAL A 216 18.87 -5.39 -6.77
C VAL A 216 18.02 -6.04 -7.87
N GLU A 217 16.89 -6.66 -7.51
CA GLU A 217 15.99 -7.30 -8.47
C GLU A 217 15.05 -6.33 -9.20
N ASP A 218 14.70 -6.67 -10.45
CA ASP A 218 13.67 -5.95 -11.19
C ASP A 218 12.27 -6.37 -10.75
N LEU A 219 11.69 -5.60 -9.84
CA LEU A 219 10.32 -5.80 -9.32
C LEU A 219 9.24 -5.09 -10.17
N ARG A 220 9.54 -4.67 -11.41
CA ARG A 220 8.48 -4.26 -12.35
C ARG A 220 7.52 -5.43 -12.61
N SER A 221 6.22 -5.13 -12.64
CA SER A 221 5.10 -6.09 -12.60
C SER A 221 4.90 -6.89 -11.29
N PHE A 222 5.73 -6.73 -10.27
CA PHE A 222 5.52 -7.35 -8.96
C PHE A 222 4.35 -6.68 -8.22
N GLY A 223 3.40 -7.48 -7.71
CA GLY A 223 2.18 -6.97 -7.06
C GLY A 223 2.29 -6.84 -5.53
N THR A 224 1.43 -6.02 -4.93
CA THR A 224 1.35 -5.79 -3.49
C THR A 224 -0.12 -5.79 -3.04
N PHE A 225 -0.49 -6.75 -2.20
CA PHE A 225 -1.85 -6.93 -1.70
C PHE A 225 -1.84 -6.93 -0.18
N VAL A 226 -2.47 -5.94 0.46
CA VAL A 226 -2.51 -5.82 1.93
C VAL A 226 -3.91 -6.08 2.46
N GLY A 227 -4.06 -7.00 3.42
CA GLY A 227 -5.28 -7.09 4.24
C GLY A 227 -5.15 -6.26 5.52
N CYS A 228 -6.07 -5.34 5.78
CA CYS A 228 -6.10 -4.56 7.03
C CYS A 228 -7.55 -4.24 7.42
N SER A 229 -7.82 -4.01 8.71
CA SER A 229 -9.15 -3.62 9.21
C SER A 229 -9.12 -2.61 10.37
N CYS A 230 -7.93 -2.20 10.83
CA CYS A 230 -7.76 -1.24 11.92
C CYS A 230 -7.17 0.09 11.42
N ALA A 231 -7.46 1.17 12.14
CA ALA A 231 -7.05 2.53 11.79
C ALA A 231 -6.64 3.35 13.03
N ASP A 232 -6.22 2.68 14.11
CA ASP A 232 -5.93 3.24 15.44
C ASP A 232 -4.96 4.43 15.37
N TRP A 233 -4.00 4.43 14.44
CA TRP A 233 -3.08 5.57 14.23
C TRP A 233 -3.80 6.86 13.82
N THR A 234 -4.82 6.76 12.97
CA THR A 234 -5.67 7.91 12.60
C THR A 234 -6.41 8.42 13.83
N ILE A 235 -6.97 7.53 14.64
CA ILE A 235 -7.67 7.89 15.88
C ILE A 235 -6.72 8.59 16.87
N LEU A 236 -5.53 8.01 17.10
CA LEU A 236 -4.51 8.54 18.00
C LEU A 236 -4.00 9.91 17.57
N ARG A 237 -3.76 10.13 16.26
CA ARG A 237 -3.29 11.42 15.74
C ARG A 237 -4.41 12.47 15.68
N THR A 238 -5.67 12.11 15.43
CA THR A 238 -6.82 13.04 15.51
C THR A 238 -7.02 13.63 16.91
N LYS A 239 -6.75 12.86 17.98
CA LYS A 239 -6.81 13.36 19.37
C LYS A 239 -5.81 14.51 19.64
N HIS A 240 -4.72 14.59 18.88
CA HIS A 240 -3.63 15.56 19.08
C HIS A 240 -3.72 16.77 18.14
N VAL A 241 -4.88 17.45 18.20
CA VAL A 241 -5.21 18.61 17.36
C VAL A 241 -4.11 19.68 17.41
N GLY A 242 -3.62 20.10 16.24
CA GLY A 242 -2.56 21.10 16.08
C GLY A 242 -1.25 20.55 15.52
N ARG A 243 -0.96 19.25 15.64
CA ARG A 243 0.31 18.63 15.18
C ARG A 243 0.31 18.14 13.72
N PHE A 244 -0.62 18.65 12.90
CA PHE A 244 -0.76 18.29 11.50
C PHE A 244 0.33 18.94 10.63
N GLY A 245 1.22 18.10 10.07
CA GLY A 245 2.27 18.49 9.11
C GLY A 245 1.99 17.96 7.70
N ALA A 246 2.81 18.35 6.73
CA ALA A 246 2.62 17.95 5.32
C ALA A 246 2.60 16.42 5.10
N PHE A 247 3.28 15.64 5.95
CA PHE A 247 3.31 14.18 5.88
C PHE A 247 2.02 13.47 6.32
N THR A 248 1.04 14.13 6.95
CA THR A 248 -0.18 13.45 7.44
C THR A 248 -0.90 12.69 6.32
N THR A 249 -1.01 13.29 5.13
CA THR A 249 -1.69 12.73 3.95
C THR A 249 -1.04 11.46 3.39
N VAL A 250 0.21 11.17 3.76
CA VAL A 250 0.96 9.95 3.33
C VAL A 250 1.26 9.00 4.50
N ASN A 251 0.74 9.28 5.68
CA ASN A 251 1.07 8.55 6.91
C ASN A 251 -0.14 7.92 7.62
N THR A 252 -1.36 8.41 7.41
CA THR A 252 -2.58 7.87 8.02
C THR A 252 -3.52 7.04 7.12
N PRO A 253 -3.61 7.22 5.78
CA PRO A 253 -4.56 6.44 4.97
C PRO A 253 -4.14 4.97 4.80
N GLN A 254 -5.10 4.05 4.74
CA GLN A 254 -4.83 2.61 4.67
C GLN A 254 -4.16 2.20 3.36
N ALA A 255 -4.47 2.83 2.21
CA ALA A 255 -3.79 2.61 0.93
C ALA A 255 -2.25 2.74 0.99
N LEU A 256 -1.70 3.52 1.94
CA LEU A 256 -0.25 3.69 2.09
C LEU A 256 0.43 2.44 2.67
N LEU A 257 -0.31 1.51 3.27
CA LEU A 257 0.22 0.19 3.67
C LEU A 257 0.72 -0.59 2.44
N ALA A 258 -0.06 -0.60 1.35
CA ALA A 258 0.36 -1.22 0.09
C ALA A 258 1.33 -0.30 -0.68
N ASN A 259 0.96 0.97 -0.87
CA ASN A 259 1.70 1.86 -1.76
C ASN A 259 3.11 2.20 -1.26
N ARG A 260 3.40 2.17 0.05
CA ARG A 260 4.78 2.33 0.55
C ARG A 260 5.67 1.13 0.23
N ILE A 261 5.18 -0.11 0.36
CA ILE A 261 5.92 -1.31 -0.08
C ILE A 261 6.22 -1.19 -1.58
N SER A 262 5.20 -0.86 -2.38
CA SER A 262 5.30 -0.70 -3.84
C SER A 262 6.26 0.43 -4.25
N TYR A 263 6.31 1.53 -3.50
CA TYR A 263 7.25 2.64 -3.71
C TYR A 263 8.68 2.25 -3.33
N THR A 264 8.89 1.74 -2.11
CA THR A 264 10.21 1.47 -1.54
C THR A 264 10.99 0.44 -2.35
N PHE A 265 10.35 -0.65 -2.77
CA PHE A 265 10.99 -1.73 -3.54
C PHE A 265 10.81 -1.56 -5.07
N ASN A 266 10.40 -0.38 -5.54
CA ASN A 266 10.12 -0.08 -6.95
C ASN A 266 9.12 -1.06 -7.64
N ALA A 267 8.32 -1.76 -6.84
CA ALA A 267 7.30 -2.68 -7.33
C ALA A 267 6.13 -1.89 -7.92
N SER A 268 5.99 -1.97 -9.25
CA SER A 268 5.03 -1.17 -10.03
C SER A 268 3.78 -1.97 -10.43
N GLY A 269 3.61 -3.22 -9.97
CA GLY A 269 2.42 -4.03 -10.25
C GLY A 269 1.16 -3.51 -9.55
N PRO A 270 0.07 -4.30 -9.53
CA PRO A 270 -1.14 -3.93 -8.78
C PRO A 270 -0.80 -3.71 -7.30
N SER A 271 -1.18 -2.55 -6.75
CA SER A 271 -0.94 -2.19 -5.35
C SER A 271 -2.28 -1.81 -4.71
N LEU A 272 -2.75 -2.58 -3.71
CA LEU A 272 -4.04 -2.34 -3.07
C LEU A 272 -4.15 -2.84 -1.64
N THR A 273 -5.01 -2.16 -0.86
CA THR A 273 -5.40 -2.56 0.50
C THR A 273 -6.88 -2.98 0.54
N VAL A 274 -7.18 -4.09 1.19
CA VAL A 274 -8.52 -4.69 1.32
C VAL A 274 -8.96 -4.67 2.79
N ASP A 275 -10.21 -4.24 3.02
CA ASP A 275 -10.93 -4.46 4.27
C ASP A 275 -12.18 -5.34 4.04
N SER A 276 -12.23 -6.46 4.77
CA SER A 276 -13.38 -7.34 4.94
C SER A 276 -13.54 -7.77 6.41
N ALA A 277 -13.02 -6.96 7.35
CA ALA A 277 -12.84 -7.26 8.77
C ALA A 277 -11.92 -8.49 9.00
N SER A 278 -12.28 -9.41 9.89
CA SER A 278 -11.42 -10.55 10.28
C SER A 278 -10.98 -11.50 9.16
N SER A 279 -11.51 -11.36 7.94
CA SER A 279 -11.09 -12.11 6.75
C SER A 279 -10.10 -11.37 5.84
N SER A 280 -9.78 -10.09 6.09
CA SER A 280 -9.03 -9.21 5.18
C SER A 280 -7.74 -9.85 4.63
N ALA A 281 -6.94 -10.48 5.49
CA ALA A 281 -5.72 -11.18 5.08
C ALA A 281 -5.95 -12.31 4.05
N LEU A 282 -6.98 -13.15 4.23
CA LEU A 282 -7.27 -14.24 3.29
C LEU A 282 -7.97 -13.71 2.04
N VAL A 283 -8.82 -12.68 2.14
CA VAL A 283 -9.40 -12.04 0.94
C VAL A 283 -8.31 -11.41 0.09
N ALA A 284 -7.34 -10.72 0.70
CA ALA A 284 -6.16 -10.21 0.00
C ALA A 284 -5.34 -11.34 -0.67
N ALA A 285 -5.16 -12.48 0.01
CA ALA A 285 -4.51 -13.67 -0.56
C ALA A 285 -5.27 -14.27 -1.75
N CYS A 286 -6.60 -14.41 -1.67
CA CYS A 286 -7.45 -14.88 -2.76
C CYS A 286 -7.40 -13.94 -3.98
N VAL A 287 -7.44 -12.62 -3.74
CA VAL A 287 -7.26 -11.61 -4.81
C VAL A 287 -5.87 -11.76 -5.43
N ALA A 288 -4.81 -11.81 -4.63
CA ALA A 288 -3.44 -11.93 -5.11
C ALA A 288 -3.21 -13.21 -5.95
N ALA A 289 -3.68 -14.36 -5.47
CA ALA A 289 -3.61 -15.64 -6.19
C ALA A 289 -4.26 -15.52 -7.57
N SER A 290 -5.47 -14.95 -7.65
CA SER A 290 -6.17 -14.80 -8.93
C SER A 290 -5.49 -13.80 -9.89
N TYR A 291 -4.82 -12.77 -9.38
CA TYR A 291 -4.03 -11.85 -10.21
C TYR A 291 -2.78 -12.54 -10.82
N LEU A 292 -2.13 -13.45 -10.08
CA LEU A 292 -1.06 -14.32 -10.61
C LEU A 292 -1.60 -15.28 -11.69
N GLU A 293 -2.76 -15.88 -11.45
CA GLU A 293 -3.40 -16.83 -12.36
C GLU A 293 -3.84 -16.19 -13.68
N MET A 294 -4.33 -14.95 -13.64
CA MET A 294 -4.66 -14.17 -14.83
C MET A 294 -3.45 -13.49 -15.49
N GLY A 295 -2.22 -13.73 -15.00
CA GLY A 295 -0.99 -13.16 -15.58
C GLY A 295 -0.84 -11.64 -15.41
N ARG A 296 -1.58 -11.04 -14.45
CA ARG A 296 -1.52 -9.60 -14.15
C ARG A 296 -0.21 -9.21 -13.44
N CYS A 297 0.39 -10.16 -12.73
CA CYS A 297 1.72 -10.12 -12.15
C CYS A 297 2.32 -11.54 -12.22
N ARG A 298 3.66 -11.66 -12.12
CA ARG A 298 4.35 -12.97 -12.02
C ARG A 298 4.50 -13.47 -10.58
N SER A 299 4.68 -12.50 -9.70
CA SER A 299 5.05 -12.65 -8.30
C SER A 299 4.42 -11.48 -7.52
N CYS A 300 4.10 -11.67 -6.25
CA CYS A 300 3.55 -10.61 -5.42
C CYS A 300 3.81 -10.81 -3.93
N ILE A 301 3.68 -9.72 -3.17
CA ILE A 301 3.54 -9.72 -1.72
C ILE A 301 2.07 -9.82 -1.34
N VAL A 302 1.77 -10.72 -0.41
CA VAL A 302 0.54 -10.70 0.39
C VAL A 302 0.94 -10.36 1.82
N ALA A 303 0.50 -9.21 2.30
CA ALA A 303 0.86 -8.68 3.61
C ALA A 303 -0.39 -8.43 4.46
N SER A 304 -0.24 -8.46 5.77
CA SER A 304 -1.28 -8.03 6.70
C SER A 304 -0.69 -7.56 8.03
N SER A 305 -1.35 -6.59 8.63
CA SER A 305 -1.03 -6.05 9.95
C SER A 305 -2.31 -5.76 10.72
N SER A 306 -2.23 -5.83 12.05
CA SER A 306 -3.18 -5.17 12.95
C SER A 306 -2.43 -4.80 14.22
N VAL A 307 -2.55 -3.54 14.68
CA VAL A 307 -1.81 -3.00 15.83
C VAL A 307 -2.77 -2.20 16.71
N MET A 308 -2.77 -2.46 18.02
CA MET A 308 -3.71 -1.88 18.97
C MET A 308 -3.07 -0.66 19.64
N LEU A 309 -3.46 0.54 19.23
CA LEU A 309 -2.85 1.80 19.73
C LEU A 309 -3.79 2.63 20.59
N VAL A 310 -5.09 2.33 20.63
CA VAL A 310 -6.07 3.11 21.39
C VAL A 310 -7.13 2.20 22.06
N PRO A 311 -7.72 2.62 23.20
CA PRO A 311 -8.68 1.78 23.92
C PRO A 311 -10.08 1.73 23.29
N GLU A 312 -10.45 2.69 22.42
CA GLU A 312 -11.83 2.80 21.91
C GLU A 312 -12.39 1.52 21.23
N PRO A 313 -11.64 0.80 20.35
CA PRO A 313 -12.10 -0.48 19.81
C PRO A 313 -12.32 -1.54 20.90
N THR A 314 -11.46 -1.58 21.93
CA THR A 314 -11.64 -2.48 23.08
C THR A 314 -12.91 -2.15 23.87
N ILE A 315 -13.17 -0.86 24.13
CA ILE A 315 -14.39 -0.39 24.81
C ILE A 315 -15.64 -0.76 24.00
N ALA A 316 -15.62 -0.56 22.67
CA ALA A 316 -16.74 -0.92 21.79
C ALA A 316 -16.99 -2.44 21.78
N LEU A 317 -15.95 -3.27 21.76
CA LEU A 317 -16.05 -4.73 21.77
C LEU A 317 -16.46 -5.29 23.14
N CYS A 318 -16.08 -4.64 24.25
CA CYS A 318 -16.62 -4.89 25.59
C CYS A 318 -18.11 -4.52 25.65
N ALA A 319 -18.52 -3.34 25.16
CA ALA A 319 -19.93 -2.92 25.12
C ALA A 319 -20.80 -3.80 24.20
N ALA A 320 -20.20 -4.46 23.20
CA ALA A 320 -20.84 -5.47 22.37
C ALA A 320 -20.84 -6.88 22.98
N GLY A 321 -20.18 -7.11 24.12
CA GLY A 321 -20.08 -8.41 24.79
C GLY A 321 -19.30 -9.47 24.01
N MET A 322 -18.38 -9.06 23.13
CA MET A 322 -17.69 -9.97 22.19
C MET A 322 -16.40 -10.59 22.76
N LEU A 323 -15.80 -9.96 23.77
CA LEU A 323 -14.50 -10.37 24.29
C LEU A 323 -14.63 -11.38 25.43
N ALA A 324 -13.73 -12.38 25.48
CA ALA A 324 -13.62 -13.30 26.59
C ALA A 324 -13.21 -12.53 27.87
N SER A 325 -13.82 -12.83 29.01
CA SER A 325 -13.56 -12.14 30.29
C SER A 325 -12.11 -12.24 30.80
N ASP A 326 -11.36 -13.21 30.28
CA ASP A 326 -9.94 -13.46 30.56
C ASP A 326 -9.11 -13.48 29.26
N SER A 327 -9.59 -12.79 28.22
CA SER A 327 -8.85 -12.44 27.01
C SER A 327 -8.27 -13.62 26.21
N ARG A 328 -8.84 -14.84 26.35
CA ARG A 328 -8.32 -16.08 25.75
C ARG A 328 -9.36 -16.77 24.86
N CYS A 329 -8.98 -17.07 23.62
CA CYS A 329 -9.84 -17.77 22.65
C CYS A 329 -9.91 -19.26 22.96
N ARG A 330 -11.13 -19.81 23.05
CA ARG A 330 -11.38 -21.21 23.42
C ARG A 330 -12.09 -21.99 22.31
N PRO A 331 -11.44 -22.20 21.14
CA PRO A 331 -12.06 -22.80 19.96
C PRO A 331 -12.76 -24.12 20.30
N PHE A 332 -14.07 -24.16 20.09
CA PHE A 332 -14.96 -25.32 20.25
C PHE A 332 -15.10 -25.88 21.69
N ASP A 333 -14.50 -25.28 22.71
CA ASP A 333 -14.60 -25.77 24.09
C ASP A 333 -15.93 -25.39 24.76
N ALA A 334 -16.38 -26.17 25.74
CA ALA A 334 -17.55 -25.86 26.56
C ALA A 334 -17.43 -24.58 27.42
N ALA A 335 -16.24 -24.01 27.57
CA ALA A 335 -15.99 -22.71 28.21
C ALA A 335 -15.86 -21.54 27.21
N ALA A 336 -16.16 -21.74 25.92
CA ALA A 336 -16.20 -20.69 24.89
C ALA A 336 -17.17 -19.55 25.25
N ASN A 337 -16.61 -18.39 25.59
CA ASN A 337 -17.31 -17.20 26.11
C ASN A 337 -16.96 -15.87 25.40
N GLY A 338 -16.23 -15.91 24.28
CA GLY A 338 -15.72 -14.73 23.58
C GLY A 338 -14.31 -14.96 23.01
N TYR A 339 -13.69 -13.90 22.49
CA TYR A 339 -12.31 -13.93 21.99
C TYR A 339 -11.39 -12.92 22.72
N GLY A 340 -10.07 -13.15 22.68
CA GLY A 340 -9.08 -12.15 23.10
C GLY A 340 -8.62 -11.30 21.92
N ARG A 341 -8.56 -9.96 22.06
CA ARG A 341 -7.92 -9.12 21.02
C ARG A 341 -6.42 -9.38 20.97
N ALA A 342 -5.84 -9.21 19.79
CA ALA A 342 -4.40 -9.26 19.60
C ALA A 342 -3.92 -8.40 18.43
N GLU A 343 -2.63 -8.14 18.40
CA GLU A 343 -1.90 -7.45 17.33
C GLU A 343 -0.78 -8.33 16.77
N GLY A 344 -0.30 -7.96 15.58
CA GLY A 344 0.79 -8.63 14.87
C GLY A 344 0.77 -8.32 13.38
N ALA A 345 1.76 -8.83 12.67
CA ALA A 345 1.88 -8.69 11.22
C ALA A 345 2.53 -9.92 10.58
N VAL A 346 2.15 -10.22 9.35
CA VAL A 346 2.65 -11.36 8.57
C VAL A 346 2.75 -10.95 7.10
N VAL A 347 3.83 -11.35 6.43
CA VAL A 347 4.06 -11.13 5.01
C VAL A 347 4.46 -12.43 4.32
N PHE A 348 3.88 -12.68 3.15
CA PHE A 348 4.18 -13.80 2.27
C PHE A 348 4.65 -13.28 0.92
N VAL A 349 5.64 -13.94 0.32
CA VAL A 349 5.96 -13.80 -1.11
C VAL A 349 5.34 -14.97 -1.85
N LEU A 350 4.45 -14.67 -2.80
CA LEU A 350 3.77 -15.63 -3.66
C LEU A 350 4.35 -15.53 -5.08
N GLU A 351 4.53 -16.68 -5.74
CA GLU A 351 4.99 -16.76 -7.12
C GLU A 351 4.23 -17.78 -7.94
N ARG A 352 4.10 -17.49 -9.23
CA ARG A 352 3.68 -18.47 -10.24
C ARG A 352 4.90 -19.29 -10.67
N THR A 353 4.92 -20.56 -10.30
CA THR A 353 5.96 -21.54 -10.61
C THR A 353 5.43 -22.64 -11.53
N VAL A 354 6.29 -23.32 -12.28
CA VAL A 354 5.95 -24.63 -12.87
C VAL A 354 6.12 -25.71 -11.79
N ARG A 355 5.27 -26.74 -11.78
CA ARG A 355 5.47 -27.92 -10.91
C ARG A 355 6.82 -28.56 -11.24
N ALA A 356 7.65 -28.83 -10.23
CA ALA A 356 9.00 -29.36 -10.47
C ALA A 356 8.93 -30.85 -10.84
N THR A 357 9.66 -31.26 -11.89
CA THR A 357 9.77 -32.67 -12.32
C THR A 357 11.03 -33.35 -11.78
N SER A 358 11.82 -32.64 -10.98
CA SER A 358 13.02 -33.10 -10.27
C SER A 358 13.15 -32.31 -8.96
N GLY A 359 13.93 -32.82 -7.99
CA GLY A 359 14.13 -32.18 -6.69
C GLY A 359 14.95 -30.88 -6.69
N GLU A 360 15.34 -30.39 -7.88
CA GLU A 360 16.12 -29.18 -8.07
C GLU A 360 15.19 -28.02 -8.43
N GLY A 361 15.17 -26.97 -7.59
CA GLY A 361 14.35 -25.78 -7.82
C GLY A 361 14.37 -24.79 -6.65
N PRO A 362 13.80 -23.58 -6.83
CA PRO A 362 13.74 -22.55 -5.80
C PRO A 362 12.81 -22.96 -4.65
N ARG A 363 13.16 -22.53 -3.43
CA ARG A 363 12.48 -22.90 -2.17
C ARG A 363 10.98 -22.62 -2.23
N ARG A 364 10.18 -23.62 -1.87
CA ARG A 364 8.73 -23.49 -1.66
C ARG A 364 8.38 -23.88 -0.23
N PHE A 365 7.45 -23.15 0.38
CA PHE A 365 6.89 -23.46 1.69
C PHE A 365 5.55 -24.20 1.58
N ALA A 366 4.69 -23.79 0.66
CA ALA A 366 3.40 -24.43 0.35
C ALA A 366 2.94 -24.08 -1.07
N LEU A 367 2.02 -24.88 -1.63
CA LEU A 367 1.32 -24.58 -2.89
C LEU A 367 -0.14 -24.21 -2.57
N ILE A 368 -0.65 -23.09 -3.10
CA ILE A 368 -2.07 -22.75 -3.05
C ILE A 368 -2.78 -23.55 -4.14
N ARG A 369 -3.63 -24.50 -3.73
CA ARG A 369 -4.31 -25.43 -4.64
C ARG A 369 -5.74 -25.05 -4.98
N GLY A 370 -6.48 -24.50 -4.03
CA GLY A 370 -7.80 -23.94 -4.24
C GLY A 370 -8.10 -22.87 -3.22
N TYR A 371 -9.00 -21.96 -3.57
CA TYR A 371 -9.40 -20.84 -2.72
C TYR A 371 -10.81 -20.39 -3.09
N GLY A 372 -11.39 -19.53 -2.26
CA GLY A 372 -12.68 -18.88 -2.54
C GLY A 372 -12.99 -17.75 -1.56
N THR A 373 -14.00 -16.94 -1.90
CA THR A 373 -14.59 -15.93 -1.00
C THR A 373 -16.11 -15.86 -1.23
N ASN A 374 -16.90 -15.60 -0.18
CA ASN A 374 -18.35 -15.41 -0.29
C ASN A 374 -18.92 -14.56 0.86
N HIS A 375 -20.24 -14.36 0.90
CA HIS A 375 -20.91 -13.63 1.98
C HIS A 375 -22.07 -14.41 2.59
N ASN A 376 -22.35 -14.18 3.88
CA ASN A 376 -23.47 -14.79 4.61
C ASN A 376 -24.88 -14.45 4.09
N GLY A 377 -25.01 -13.52 3.15
CA GLY A 377 -26.31 -12.98 2.72
C GLY A 377 -27.09 -12.34 3.86
N HIS A 378 -28.43 -12.50 3.85
CA HIS A 378 -29.32 -11.96 4.87
C HIS A 378 -29.46 -12.91 6.06
N THR A 379 -29.06 -12.46 7.25
CA THR A 379 -29.05 -13.24 8.50
C THR A 379 -29.82 -12.49 9.61
N VAL A 380 -29.75 -12.96 10.86
CA VAL A 380 -30.46 -12.33 12.00
C VAL A 380 -29.84 -11.02 12.50
N SER A 381 -28.57 -10.77 12.19
CA SER A 381 -27.87 -9.50 12.38
C SER A 381 -26.67 -9.46 11.43
N VAL A 382 -26.20 -8.26 11.06
CA VAL A 382 -25.01 -8.11 10.19
C VAL A 382 -23.74 -8.75 10.77
N THR A 383 -23.74 -9.05 12.07
CA THR A 383 -22.67 -9.73 12.80
C THR A 383 -22.85 -11.24 12.95
N ALA A 384 -23.93 -11.82 12.44
CA ALA A 384 -24.25 -13.24 12.63
C ALA A 384 -23.59 -14.13 11.55
N PRO A 385 -22.82 -15.18 11.94
CA PRO A 385 -22.27 -16.17 11.02
C PRO A 385 -23.37 -17.09 10.45
N TYR A 386 -23.13 -17.71 9.30
CA TYR A 386 -24.11 -18.55 8.61
C TYR A 386 -23.50 -19.85 8.03
N GLU A 387 -23.96 -21.00 8.53
CA GLU A 387 -23.43 -22.32 8.15
C GLU A 387 -23.52 -22.59 6.66
N VAL A 388 -24.62 -22.23 6.00
CA VAL A 388 -24.80 -22.56 4.58
C VAL A 388 -23.77 -21.86 3.71
N ALA A 389 -23.48 -20.57 3.99
CA ALA A 389 -22.44 -19.83 3.27
C ALA A 389 -21.05 -20.45 3.52
N GLN A 390 -20.73 -20.79 4.76
CA GLN A 390 -19.45 -21.41 5.13
C GLN A 390 -19.26 -22.80 4.50
N ARG A 391 -20.30 -23.64 4.53
CA ARG A 391 -20.33 -24.98 3.93
C ARG A 391 -20.20 -24.92 2.41
N THR A 392 -20.90 -23.99 1.76
CA THR A 392 -20.74 -23.72 0.32
C THR A 392 -19.32 -23.29 0.00
N LEU A 393 -18.76 -22.31 0.72
CA LEU A 393 -17.39 -21.81 0.50
C LEU A 393 -16.31 -22.92 0.57
N ILE A 394 -16.39 -23.80 1.58
CA ILE A 394 -15.45 -24.93 1.71
C ILE A 394 -15.63 -25.90 0.53
N GLY A 395 -16.87 -26.16 0.09
CA GLY A 395 -17.18 -26.98 -1.08
C GLY A 395 -16.65 -26.39 -2.39
N ASP A 396 -16.85 -25.09 -2.62
CA ASP A 396 -16.39 -24.36 -3.80
C ASP A 396 -14.86 -24.35 -3.88
N ALA A 397 -14.18 -24.19 -2.73
CA ALA A 397 -12.72 -24.25 -2.64
C ALA A 397 -12.15 -25.67 -2.89
N LEU A 398 -12.83 -26.72 -2.39
CA LEU A 398 -12.50 -28.11 -2.74
C LEU A 398 -12.68 -28.39 -4.23
N GLN A 399 -13.75 -27.86 -4.82
CA GLN A 399 -14.03 -27.97 -6.25
C GLN A 399 -12.98 -27.24 -7.10
N SER A 400 -12.55 -26.02 -6.70
CA SER A 400 -11.48 -25.29 -7.40
C SER A 400 -10.12 -25.99 -7.27
N ALA A 401 -9.83 -26.62 -6.11
CA ALA A 401 -8.65 -27.45 -5.90
C ALA A 401 -8.67 -28.79 -6.67
N GLN A 402 -9.84 -29.23 -7.14
CA GLN A 402 -10.10 -30.57 -7.68
C GLN A 402 -9.80 -31.70 -6.66
N LEU A 403 -10.17 -31.47 -5.39
CA LEU A 403 -9.95 -32.39 -4.27
C LEU A 403 -11.27 -32.90 -3.69
N SER A 404 -11.23 -34.07 -3.05
CA SER A 404 -12.35 -34.56 -2.24
C SER A 404 -12.21 -34.10 -0.78
N PRO A 405 -13.30 -34.08 0.01
CA PRO A 405 -13.22 -33.80 1.44
C PRO A 405 -12.25 -34.73 2.19
N ALA A 406 -12.01 -35.95 1.73
CA ALA A 406 -11.09 -36.89 2.37
C ALA A 406 -9.60 -36.52 2.21
N ASP A 407 -9.22 -35.79 1.15
CA ASP A 407 -7.82 -35.52 0.85
C ASP A 407 -7.19 -34.48 1.81
N VAL A 408 -8.02 -33.62 2.43
CA VAL A 408 -7.61 -32.67 3.48
C VAL A 408 -7.31 -33.42 4.78
N THR A 409 -6.17 -33.20 5.42
CA THR A 409 -5.81 -33.85 6.70
C THR A 409 -5.96 -32.93 7.92
N TYR A 410 -5.85 -31.61 7.74
CA TYR A 410 -5.97 -30.62 8.82
C TYR A 410 -6.80 -29.41 8.40
N PHE A 411 -7.61 -28.90 9.32
CA PHE A 411 -8.46 -27.71 9.18
C PHE A 411 -8.06 -26.65 10.23
N GLU A 412 -7.44 -25.57 9.78
CA GLU A 412 -7.26 -24.35 10.56
C GLU A 412 -8.58 -23.55 10.54
N ALA A 413 -9.33 -23.66 11.63
CA ALA A 413 -10.59 -22.97 11.79
C ALA A 413 -10.41 -21.48 12.07
N HIS A 414 -11.43 -20.69 11.75
CA HIS A 414 -11.52 -19.33 12.24
C HIS A 414 -11.65 -19.33 13.78
N GLY A 415 -12.40 -20.28 14.36
CA GLY A 415 -12.28 -20.81 15.73
C GLY A 415 -11.93 -19.75 16.78
N THR A 416 -12.93 -19.00 17.22
CA THR A 416 -12.74 -17.76 18.02
C THR A 416 -12.88 -17.96 19.51
N GLY A 417 -13.54 -19.04 19.95
CA GLY A 417 -14.04 -19.16 21.32
C GLY A 417 -15.39 -18.48 21.53
N THR A 418 -16.10 -18.09 20.47
CA THR A 418 -17.45 -17.53 20.59
C THR A 418 -18.49 -18.63 20.52
N THR A 419 -19.40 -18.68 21.50
CA THR A 419 -20.37 -19.78 21.65
C THR A 419 -21.22 -20.01 20.39
N LEU A 420 -21.63 -18.93 19.71
CA LEU A 420 -22.41 -18.99 18.47
C LEU A 420 -21.54 -19.26 17.23
N GLY A 421 -20.39 -18.60 17.11
CA GLY A 421 -19.52 -18.70 15.95
C GLY A 421 -18.91 -20.10 15.79
N ASP A 422 -18.31 -20.60 16.87
CA ASP A 422 -17.68 -21.92 16.90
C ASP A 422 -18.72 -23.04 16.64
N THR A 423 -19.95 -22.88 17.13
CA THR A 423 -21.05 -23.84 16.87
C THR A 423 -21.47 -23.86 15.40
N ILE A 424 -21.54 -22.69 14.75
CA ILE A 424 -21.93 -22.57 13.34
C ILE A 424 -20.79 -23.03 12.41
N GLU A 425 -19.54 -22.70 12.72
CA GLU A 425 -18.38 -23.15 11.96
C GLU A 425 -18.18 -24.66 12.06
N PHE A 426 -18.25 -25.26 13.27
CA PHE A 426 -18.11 -26.70 13.42
C PHE A 426 -19.22 -27.47 12.67
N LYS A 427 -20.45 -26.93 12.66
CA LYS A 427 -21.57 -27.50 11.87
C LYS A 427 -21.26 -27.46 10.36
N ALA A 428 -20.67 -26.36 9.85
CA ALA A 428 -20.27 -26.26 8.45
C ALA A 428 -19.14 -27.26 8.10
N ILE A 429 -18.12 -27.38 8.95
CA ILE A 429 -17.03 -28.37 8.82
C ILE A 429 -17.60 -29.80 8.79
N LYS A 430 -18.39 -30.17 9.80
CA LYS A 430 -19.05 -31.49 9.89
C LYS A 430 -19.84 -31.82 8.62
N ALA A 431 -20.61 -30.87 8.11
CA ALA A 431 -21.47 -31.06 6.95
C ALA A 431 -20.72 -31.17 5.60
N VAL A 432 -19.42 -30.84 5.54
CA VAL A 432 -18.56 -31.16 4.38
C VAL A 432 -17.79 -32.47 4.59
N PHE A 433 -17.21 -32.67 5.78
CA PHE A 433 -16.21 -33.71 6.00
C PHE A 433 -16.72 -35.01 6.63
N ALA A 434 -17.82 -35.02 7.39
CA ALA A 434 -18.16 -36.19 8.21
C ALA A 434 -18.42 -37.48 7.39
N SER A 435 -19.06 -37.35 6.22
CA SER A 435 -19.34 -38.48 5.33
C SER A 435 -18.10 -39.07 4.64
N SER A 436 -16.93 -38.41 4.73
CA SER A 436 -15.70 -38.84 4.08
C SER A 436 -14.68 -39.49 5.03
N ARG A 437 -14.94 -39.56 6.34
CA ARG A 437 -13.96 -40.00 7.35
C ARG A 437 -14.20 -41.43 7.83
N GLY A 438 -13.24 -42.31 7.51
CA GLY A 438 -13.15 -43.64 8.12
C GLY A 438 -12.61 -43.57 9.54
N THR A 439 -12.80 -44.63 10.35
CA THR A 439 -12.41 -44.65 11.77
C THR A 439 -10.89 -44.51 12.04
N GLY A 440 -10.05 -44.75 11.03
CA GLY A 440 -8.60 -44.52 11.09
C GLY A 440 -8.12 -43.18 10.51
N ASP A 441 -9.02 -42.37 9.95
CA ASP A 441 -8.74 -41.08 9.32
C ASP A 441 -9.62 -39.99 9.95
N PRO A 442 -9.23 -39.42 11.10
CA PRO A 442 -9.92 -38.29 11.70
C PRO A 442 -9.49 -36.98 11.04
N LEU A 443 -10.44 -36.07 10.76
CA LEU A 443 -10.04 -34.69 10.42
C LEU A 443 -9.43 -34.03 11.67
N LEU A 444 -8.18 -33.59 11.57
CA LEU A 444 -7.56 -32.78 12.62
C LEU A 444 -8.05 -31.33 12.51
N VAL A 445 -8.53 -30.74 13.60
CA VAL A 445 -9.07 -29.37 13.63
C VAL A 445 -8.36 -28.56 14.71
N GLY A 446 -8.06 -27.29 14.44
CA GLY A 446 -7.44 -26.39 15.42
C GLY A 446 -7.60 -24.91 15.08
N SER A 447 -7.15 -24.03 15.98
CA SER A 447 -7.11 -22.57 15.74
C SER A 447 -5.92 -21.92 16.46
N VAL A 448 -5.14 -21.15 15.70
CA VAL A 448 -4.00 -20.33 16.13
C VAL A 448 -4.39 -19.30 17.20
N LYS A 449 -5.66 -18.90 17.23
CA LYS A 449 -6.15 -17.88 18.18
C LYS A 449 -6.07 -18.37 19.63
N SER A 450 -6.02 -19.68 19.85
CA SER A 450 -5.77 -20.27 21.17
C SER A 450 -4.36 -20.01 21.70
N ASN A 451 -3.38 -19.74 20.84
CA ASN A 451 -2.01 -19.38 21.24
C ASN A 451 -1.83 -17.86 21.38
N ILE A 452 -2.32 -17.08 20.42
CA ILE A 452 -1.94 -15.65 20.25
C ILE A 452 -3.12 -14.67 20.21
N GLY A 453 -4.35 -15.13 20.47
CA GLY A 453 -5.56 -14.31 20.37
C GLY A 453 -6.02 -14.04 18.93
N HIS A 454 -7.00 -13.16 18.77
CA HIS A 454 -7.55 -12.77 17.47
C HIS A 454 -6.86 -11.50 16.94
N LEU A 455 -5.94 -11.66 15.99
CA LEU A 455 -5.20 -10.57 15.33
C LEU A 455 -6.03 -9.80 14.28
N GLU A 456 -7.30 -9.54 14.58
CA GLU A 456 -8.26 -8.80 13.74
C GLU A 456 -8.13 -9.09 12.23
N GLY A 457 -7.82 -8.11 11.37
CA GLY A 457 -7.67 -8.31 9.92
C GLY A 457 -6.49 -9.23 9.53
N CYS A 458 -5.46 -9.30 10.37
CA CYS A 458 -4.28 -10.16 10.23
C CYS A 458 -4.52 -11.60 10.75
N ALA A 459 -5.65 -11.89 11.39
CA ALA A 459 -5.92 -13.22 11.96
C ALA A 459 -5.94 -14.34 10.91
N GLY A 460 -6.35 -14.02 9.67
CA GLY A 460 -6.27 -14.95 8.54
C GLY A 460 -4.83 -15.29 8.14
N ALA A 461 -3.92 -14.31 8.18
CA ALA A 461 -2.51 -14.51 7.83
C ALA A 461 -1.77 -15.36 8.88
N ALA A 462 -2.09 -15.18 10.17
CA ALA A 462 -1.53 -16.01 11.23
C ALA A 462 -1.97 -17.48 11.12
N GLY A 463 -3.25 -17.73 10.76
CA GLY A 463 -3.75 -19.08 10.47
C GLY A 463 -3.09 -19.70 9.24
N LEU A 464 -2.92 -18.91 8.17
CA LEU A 464 -2.21 -19.34 6.96
C LEU A 464 -0.74 -19.69 7.25
N LEU A 465 -0.03 -18.88 8.04
CA LEU A 465 1.35 -19.15 8.44
C LEU A 465 1.47 -20.42 9.30
N LYS A 466 0.54 -20.62 10.25
CA LYS A 466 0.47 -21.87 11.02
C LYS A 466 0.24 -23.08 10.11
N ALA A 467 -0.66 -23.00 9.15
CA ALA A 467 -0.91 -24.09 8.20
C ALA A 467 0.31 -24.39 7.30
N VAL A 468 1.03 -23.35 6.86
CA VAL A 468 2.31 -23.48 6.14
C VAL A 468 3.37 -24.19 7.01
N LEU A 469 3.50 -23.82 8.29
CA LEU A 469 4.44 -24.47 9.22
C LEU A 469 4.04 -25.93 9.52
N ILE A 470 2.75 -26.23 9.61
CA ILE A 470 2.22 -27.58 9.78
C ILE A 470 2.63 -28.49 8.61
N LEU A 471 2.56 -28.00 7.37
CA LEU A 471 3.10 -28.71 6.19
C LEU A 471 4.62 -28.89 6.31
N TRP A 472 5.37 -27.79 6.55
CA TRP A 472 6.83 -27.77 6.59
C TRP A 472 7.44 -28.69 7.67
N HIS A 473 6.74 -28.88 8.79
CA HIS A 473 7.17 -29.77 9.89
C HIS A 473 6.46 -31.13 9.92
N ARG A 474 5.42 -31.35 9.10
CA ARG A 474 4.50 -32.51 9.17
C ARG A 474 3.95 -32.81 10.58
N ILE A 475 3.74 -31.77 11.38
CA ILE A 475 3.24 -31.84 12.76
C ILE A 475 2.14 -30.78 12.94
N VAL A 476 1.00 -31.18 13.49
CA VAL A 476 -0.03 -30.26 14.01
C VAL A 476 0.28 -29.94 15.48
N PRO A 477 0.52 -28.67 15.84
CA PRO A 477 0.77 -28.24 17.22
C PRO A 477 -0.52 -28.28 18.07
N PRO A 478 -0.41 -28.29 19.41
CA PRO A 478 -1.57 -28.26 20.30
C PRO A 478 -2.44 -27.01 20.11
N THR A 479 -3.76 -27.21 20.04
CA THR A 479 -4.76 -26.14 20.23
C THR A 479 -4.99 -25.96 21.72
N LEU A 480 -4.74 -24.75 22.23
CA LEU A 480 -4.78 -24.49 23.68
C LEU A 480 -6.20 -24.35 24.22
N HIS A 481 -6.28 -24.45 25.55
CA HIS A 481 -7.50 -24.31 26.37
C HIS A 481 -8.64 -25.32 26.11
N PHE A 482 -8.60 -26.09 25.02
CA PHE A 482 -9.56 -27.16 24.75
C PHE A 482 -9.44 -28.31 25.77
N ARG A 483 -10.58 -28.70 26.34
CA ARG A 483 -10.74 -29.77 27.35
C ARG A 483 -11.90 -30.70 27.01
N ARG A 484 -13.01 -30.15 26.50
CA ARG A 484 -14.17 -30.91 26.01
C ARG A 484 -14.97 -30.10 25.00
N ILE A 485 -15.55 -30.79 24.01
CA ILE A 485 -16.43 -30.16 23.03
C ILE A 485 -17.59 -29.39 23.71
N ASN A 486 -17.99 -28.27 23.11
CA ASN A 486 -19.11 -27.47 23.59
C ASN A 486 -20.43 -28.26 23.44
N PRO A 487 -21.28 -28.39 24.48
CA PRO A 487 -22.52 -29.16 24.40
C PRO A 487 -23.60 -28.57 23.47
N LEU A 488 -23.35 -27.42 22.86
CA LEU A 488 -24.19 -26.86 21.78
C LEU A 488 -23.74 -27.30 20.38
N ILE A 489 -22.54 -27.89 20.26
CA ILE A 489 -22.03 -28.51 19.04
C ILE A 489 -22.58 -29.95 18.97
N ASP A 490 -23.32 -30.24 17.89
CA ASP A 490 -23.62 -31.62 17.51
C ASP A 490 -22.40 -32.24 16.81
N ASP A 491 -21.62 -33.03 17.52
CA ASP A 491 -20.42 -33.70 17.02
C ASP A 491 -20.64 -35.19 16.64
N GLN A 492 -21.87 -35.69 16.77
CA GLN A 492 -22.19 -37.10 16.57
C GLN A 492 -21.96 -37.54 15.11
N ASP A 493 -21.58 -38.80 14.90
CA ASP A 493 -21.27 -39.39 13.58
C ASP A 493 -20.19 -38.65 12.76
N PHE A 494 -19.30 -37.90 13.41
CA PHE A 494 -18.14 -37.25 12.79
C PHE A 494 -16.83 -37.79 13.40
N ASN A 495 -15.93 -38.33 12.58
CA ASN A 495 -14.57 -38.67 13.04
C ASN A 495 -13.65 -37.44 12.89
N TYR A 496 -13.36 -36.78 14.01
CA TYR A 496 -12.51 -35.61 14.10
C TYR A 496 -11.58 -35.72 15.33
N SER A 497 -10.55 -34.87 15.38
CA SER A 497 -9.76 -34.68 16.59
C SER A 497 -9.33 -33.22 16.71
N ILE A 498 -9.29 -32.70 17.94
CA ILE A 498 -8.69 -31.39 18.25
C ILE A 498 -7.41 -31.69 19.04
N PRO A 499 -6.22 -31.59 18.42
CA PRO A 499 -4.97 -31.98 19.07
C PRO A 499 -4.67 -31.10 20.28
N THR A 500 -4.47 -31.74 21.44
CA THR A 500 -4.00 -31.10 22.69
C THR A 500 -2.52 -31.38 22.97
N SER A 501 -1.84 -32.03 22.02
CA SER A 501 -0.39 -32.25 21.97
C SER A 501 0.07 -32.33 20.50
N CYS A 502 1.38 -32.18 20.26
CA CYS A 502 1.94 -32.28 18.91
C CYS A 502 1.64 -33.63 18.25
N THR A 503 0.91 -33.60 17.12
CA THR A 503 0.40 -34.77 16.41
C THR A 503 0.98 -34.82 14.99
N ALA A 504 1.64 -35.92 14.62
CA ALA A 504 2.22 -36.07 13.28
C ALA A 504 1.15 -36.28 12.19
N ILE A 505 1.40 -35.77 10.98
CA ILE A 505 0.51 -35.92 9.80
C ILE A 505 1.25 -36.51 8.58
N GLY A 506 0.51 -37.17 7.69
CA GLY A 506 1.06 -37.81 6.49
C GLY A 506 1.98 -39.02 6.76
N ALA A 507 2.04 -39.51 8.00
CA ALA A 507 2.89 -40.64 8.37
C ALA A 507 2.41 -41.94 7.71
N GLY A 508 3.22 -42.49 6.79
CA GLY A 508 2.90 -43.70 6.04
C GLY A 508 2.07 -43.48 4.76
N HIS A 509 1.89 -42.23 4.31
CA HIS A 509 1.27 -41.92 3.02
C HIS A 509 2.31 -41.49 1.98
N ASP A 510 2.36 -42.19 0.85
CA ASP A 510 3.10 -41.78 -0.37
C ASP A 510 2.39 -40.66 -1.16
N LYS A 511 1.50 -39.89 -0.50
CA LYS A 511 0.69 -38.83 -1.08
C LYS A 511 1.06 -37.48 -0.47
N ALA A 512 0.92 -36.41 -1.25
CA ALA A 512 1.01 -35.04 -0.75
C ALA A 512 -0.04 -34.78 0.35
N VAL A 513 0.37 -34.01 1.37
CA VAL A 513 -0.50 -33.60 2.47
C VAL A 513 -1.24 -32.32 2.07
N TYR A 514 -2.56 -32.29 2.28
CA TYR A 514 -3.40 -31.10 2.05
C TYR A 514 -3.96 -30.56 3.37
N VAL A 515 -3.93 -29.23 3.54
CA VAL A 515 -4.48 -28.55 4.72
C VAL A 515 -5.35 -27.36 4.30
N SER A 516 -6.38 -27.06 5.07
CA SER A 516 -7.35 -26.01 4.76
C SER A 516 -7.43 -24.95 5.85
N ILE A 517 -7.75 -23.71 5.47
CA ILE A 517 -7.73 -22.53 6.35
C ILE A 517 -8.99 -21.68 6.11
N SER A 518 -9.76 -21.40 7.16
CA SER A 518 -10.89 -20.47 7.14
C SER A 518 -10.57 -19.15 7.85
N SER A 519 -11.08 -18.03 7.33
CA SER A 519 -11.34 -16.84 8.14
C SER A 519 -12.65 -16.17 7.78
N LEU A 520 -13.40 -15.77 8.80
CA LEU A 520 -14.79 -15.33 8.73
C LEU A 520 -14.86 -13.90 9.24
N GLY A 521 -15.14 -12.94 8.36
CA GLY A 521 -15.20 -11.52 8.68
C GLY A 521 -16.46 -11.17 9.45
N LEU A 522 -16.36 -10.32 10.48
CA LEU A 522 -17.48 -9.96 11.35
C LEU A 522 -18.73 -9.48 10.60
N GLY A 523 -18.58 -8.72 9.52
CA GLY A 523 -19.71 -8.24 8.70
C GLY A 523 -20.38 -9.30 7.82
N GLY A 524 -19.82 -10.52 7.75
CA GLY A 524 -20.36 -11.65 6.99
C GLY A 524 -19.53 -12.10 5.78
N SER A 525 -18.40 -11.46 5.48
CA SER A 525 -17.51 -11.81 4.37
C SER A 525 -16.51 -12.91 4.75
N ASN A 526 -16.61 -14.06 4.08
CA ASN A 526 -15.88 -15.28 4.39
C ASN A 526 -14.79 -15.55 3.33
N ALA A 527 -13.65 -16.12 3.75
CA ALA A 527 -12.57 -16.55 2.87
C ALA A 527 -12.01 -17.91 3.30
N HIS A 528 -11.65 -18.74 2.32
CA HIS A 528 -11.10 -20.08 2.55
C HIS A 528 -9.98 -20.41 1.56
N ILE A 529 -8.92 -21.06 2.01
CA ILE A 529 -7.76 -21.47 1.21
C ILE A 529 -7.39 -22.92 1.52
N ILE A 530 -7.00 -23.68 0.50
CA ILE A 530 -6.46 -25.04 0.61
C ILE A 530 -5.01 -25.03 0.09
N LEU A 531 -4.11 -25.56 0.92
CA LEU A 531 -2.68 -25.72 0.62
C LEU A 531 -2.33 -27.19 0.35
N GLU A 532 -1.30 -27.41 -0.48
CA GLU A 532 -0.60 -28.68 -0.69
C GLU A 532 0.86 -28.56 -0.25
N GLU A 533 1.39 -29.64 0.33
CA GLU A 533 2.81 -29.81 0.63
C GLU A 533 3.67 -29.80 -0.66
N PRO A 534 4.73 -28.97 -0.74
CA PRO A 534 5.62 -29.00 -1.89
C PRO A 534 6.51 -30.24 -1.88
N GLU A 535 6.82 -30.78 -3.06
CA GLU A 535 7.79 -31.86 -3.23
C GLU A 535 9.17 -31.43 -2.70
N GLN A 536 9.86 -32.32 -1.97
CA GLN A 536 10.99 -31.96 -1.09
C GLN A 536 12.14 -31.24 -1.82
N GLN A 537 12.63 -30.14 -1.21
CA GLN A 537 13.69 -29.29 -1.76
C GLN A 537 14.74 -28.88 -0.71
N ASN A 538 15.87 -28.38 -1.20
CA ASN A 538 17.09 -28.13 -0.43
C ASN A 538 16.97 -26.92 0.52
N LYS A 539 17.45 -27.06 1.76
CA LYS A 539 17.29 -26.06 2.85
C LYS A 539 18.37 -24.98 2.89
N ALA A 540 19.43 -25.09 2.09
CA ALA A 540 20.69 -24.35 2.31
C ALA A 540 20.64 -22.83 2.09
N THR A 541 19.95 -22.35 1.04
CA THR A 541 20.22 -21.01 0.47
C THR A 541 19.79 -19.83 1.36
N ALA A 542 18.61 -19.92 2.00
CA ALA A 542 18.01 -18.76 2.66
C ALA A 542 18.77 -18.29 3.92
N SER A 543 19.53 -19.17 4.58
CA SER A 543 20.26 -18.80 5.80
C SER A 543 21.44 -17.85 5.52
N ALA A 544 22.01 -17.88 4.31
CA ALA A 544 23.21 -17.12 3.96
C ALA A 544 22.92 -15.65 3.57
N LEU A 545 21.68 -15.34 3.15
CA LEU A 545 21.23 -13.97 2.88
C LEU A 545 20.78 -13.28 4.18
N ARG A 546 20.05 -14.02 5.03
CA ARG A 546 19.50 -13.50 6.28
C ARG A 546 20.57 -13.06 7.30
N SER A 547 21.79 -13.59 7.19
CA SER A 547 22.95 -13.20 7.99
C SER A 547 23.71 -11.95 7.50
N GLN A 548 23.34 -11.38 6.34
CA GLN A 548 24.06 -10.23 5.76
C GLN A 548 23.56 -8.87 6.26
N TYR A 549 22.38 -8.83 6.88
CA TYR A 549 21.72 -7.60 7.30
C TYR A 549 21.36 -7.64 8.79
N THR A 550 21.49 -6.50 9.47
CA THR A 550 21.12 -6.32 10.88
C THR A 550 20.54 -4.93 11.05
N TRP A 551 19.29 -4.84 11.49
CA TRP A 551 18.54 -3.58 11.60
C TRP A 551 19.20 -2.60 12.58
N GLN A 552 19.50 -1.38 12.13
CA GLN A 552 19.96 -0.27 12.97
C GLN A 552 18.79 0.60 13.42
N ARG A 553 17.81 -0.03 14.08
CA ARG A 553 16.54 0.64 14.39
C ARG A 553 16.71 1.85 15.31
N THR A 554 16.01 2.93 14.97
CA THR A 554 15.81 4.10 15.82
C THR A 554 14.43 4.00 16.48
N ILE A 555 14.29 4.47 17.72
CA ILE A 555 13.01 4.54 18.42
C ILE A 555 12.27 5.82 18.00
N PHE A 556 11.05 5.65 17.51
CA PHE A 556 10.12 6.69 17.11
C PHE A 556 8.85 6.58 17.95
N SER A 557 8.76 7.40 19.00
CA SER A 557 7.64 7.25 19.93
C SER A 557 6.28 7.45 19.26
N VAL A 558 5.41 6.51 19.58
CA VAL A 558 4.02 6.40 19.14
C VAL A 558 3.13 7.25 20.06
N PHE A 559 3.48 7.32 21.34
CA PHE A 559 2.65 7.89 22.41
C PHE A 559 3.17 9.21 22.99
N GLU A 560 4.47 9.53 22.86
CA GLU A 560 5.00 10.81 23.34
C GLU A 560 4.83 11.96 22.34
N ASP A 561 4.32 13.09 22.84
CA ASP A 561 4.99 14.38 22.75
C ASP A 561 4.31 15.35 23.76
N HIS A 562 5.01 15.75 24.81
CA HIS A 562 4.69 16.98 25.56
C HIS A 562 5.77 18.02 25.26
N GLU A 563 5.78 18.57 24.05
CA GLU A 563 6.35 19.91 23.86
C GLU A 563 5.46 20.91 24.61
N PRO A 564 6.00 21.67 25.58
CA PRO A 564 5.32 22.85 26.12
C PRO A 564 5.35 23.99 25.09
N ASP A 565 4.60 25.05 25.39
CA ASP A 565 4.72 26.39 24.78
C ASP A 565 4.20 26.61 23.33
N VAL A 566 3.25 25.80 22.84
CA VAL A 566 2.40 26.19 21.68
C VAL A 566 0.91 25.91 21.95
N PHE A 567 0.05 26.90 21.65
CA PHE A 567 -1.42 26.91 21.82
C PHE A 567 -2.01 27.08 23.24
N GLU A 568 -1.64 28.17 23.94
CA GLU A 568 -2.67 28.89 24.71
C GLU A 568 -3.59 29.64 23.73
N GLY A 569 -4.78 29.08 23.42
CA GLY A 569 -5.70 29.80 22.53
C GLY A 569 -6.82 29.02 21.84
N LEU A 570 -7.45 28.03 22.49
CA LEU A 570 -8.81 27.55 22.12
C LEU A 570 -9.43 26.56 23.13
N ALA A 571 -8.65 26.04 24.09
CA ALA A 571 -9.16 25.16 25.15
C ALA A 571 -9.90 25.93 26.27
N LEU A 572 -11.15 26.38 26.04
CA LEU A 572 -12.03 26.85 27.13
C LEU A 572 -13.54 26.91 26.80
N GLN A 573 -14.19 25.78 26.49
CA GLN A 573 -15.67 25.69 26.63
C GLN A 573 -16.26 24.29 26.93
N HIS A 574 -15.57 23.49 27.74
CA HIS A 574 -16.15 22.28 28.35
C HIS A 574 -16.47 22.49 29.83
N CYS A 575 -17.72 22.79 30.14
CA CYS A 575 -18.30 22.68 31.48
C CYS A 575 -19.75 22.20 31.37
N PHE A 576 -20.11 21.16 32.14
CA PHE A 576 -21.43 20.53 32.06
C PHE A 576 -22.54 21.42 32.64
N GLY A 577 -23.55 21.72 31.83
CA GLY A 577 -24.80 22.36 32.25
C GLY A 577 -25.99 21.41 32.13
N ILE A 578 -26.22 20.57 33.15
CA ILE A 578 -27.39 19.67 33.18
C ILE A 578 -28.66 20.47 33.46
N SER A 579 -29.37 20.89 32.41
CA SER A 579 -30.68 21.56 32.52
C SER A 579 -31.83 20.58 32.26
N GLY A 580 -32.14 19.73 33.24
CA GLY A 580 -33.37 18.93 33.23
C GLY A 580 -34.61 19.84 33.35
N SER A 581 -35.62 19.62 32.50
CA SER A 581 -36.81 20.48 32.46
C SER A 581 -37.86 20.10 33.52
N LYS A 582 -38.34 21.11 34.29
CA LYS A 582 -39.70 21.17 34.87
C LYS A 582 -40.02 22.55 35.48
N ASN A 583 -41.23 23.01 35.19
CA ASN A 583 -41.99 24.22 35.59
C ASN A 583 -41.40 25.29 36.55
N PRO A 584 -41.68 26.58 36.29
CA PRO A 584 -41.45 27.67 37.23
C PRO A 584 -42.63 27.87 38.19
N GLU A 585 -42.37 28.00 39.51
CA GLU A 585 -43.12 28.89 40.42
C GLU A 585 -42.47 29.03 41.82
N SER A 586 -42.93 30.01 42.62
CA SER A 586 -42.65 30.19 44.07
C SER A 586 -41.23 30.59 44.58
N SER A 587 -40.92 31.87 44.40
CA SER A 587 -40.62 32.81 45.52
C SER A 587 -39.46 32.60 46.53
N ARG A 588 -38.60 33.64 46.59
CA ARG A 588 -37.99 34.32 47.78
C ARG A 588 -36.79 33.69 48.52
N ARG A 589 -35.67 34.44 48.43
CA ARG A 589 -34.75 34.91 49.50
C ARG A 589 -34.55 34.01 50.74
N HIS A 590 -33.28 33.72 51.05
CA HIS A 590 -32.68 34.03 52.37
C HIS A 590 -31.18 34.34 52.23
N SER A 591 -30.54 34.86 53.28
CA SER A 591 -29.27 35.61 53.20
C SER A 591 -28.03 34.87 53.72
N THR A 592 -26.87 35.27 53.20
CA THR A 592 -25.53 34.95 53.72
C THR A 592 -25.31 35.43 55.16
N ALA A 593 -24.93 34.53 56.06
CA ALA A 593 -24.13 34.83 57.26
C ALA A 593 -23.55 33.52 57.86
N GLY A 594 -22.24 33.46 58.10
CA GLY A 594 -21.56 32.28 58.66
C GLY A 594 -20.09 32.24 58.27
N VAL A 595 -19.22 32.92 59.02
CA VAL A 595 -17.81 33.16 58.65
C VAL A 595 -16.90 32.98 59.87
N VAL A 596 -15.63 32.61 59.62
CA VAL A 596 -14.47 32.57 60.53
C VAL A 596 -14.35 31.37 61.49
N GLN A 597 -13.64 30.35 61.02
CA GLN A 597 -12.33 29.87 61.53
C GLN A 597 -11.63 29.30 60.27
N GLY A 598 -10.35 29.55 59.94
CA GLY A 598 -9.12 29.57 60.74
C GLY A 598 -8.31 28.32 60.33
N SER A 599 -7.07 28.37 59.83
CA SER A 599 -6.03 29.42 59.82
C SER A 599 -5.05 29.30 58.62
N GLN A 600 -4.22 30.32 58.39
CA GLN A 600 -3.15 30.33 57.36
C GLN A 600 -1.80 29.80 57.89
N LEU A 601 -0.83 29.61 56.96
CA LEU A 601 0.61 29.35 57.17
C LEU A 601 0.93 27.95 57.73
N VAL A 602 2.05 27.30 57.40
CA VAL A 602 3.44 27.79 57.23
C VAL A 602 4.16 27.13 56.03
N ALA A 603 5.07 27.87 55.38
CA ALA A 603 6.07 27.32 54.47
C ALA A 603 7.48 27.86 54.81
N ALA A 604 8.29 27.12 55.59
CA ALA A 604 9.68 27.49 55.90
C ALA A 604 10.56 26.33 56.44
N HIS A 605 11.64 26.04 55.69
CA HIS A 605 13.01 25.63 56.11
C HIS A 605 13.29 24.56 57.18
N LEU A 606 14.06 23.54 56.76
CA LEU A 606 15.31 23.01 57.37
C LEU A 606 15.90 21.98 56.36
N ARG A 607 17.00 22.15 55.59
CA ARG A 607 18.40 22.67 55.72
C ARG A 607 19.46 21.68 56.26
N ARG A 608 20.47 21.44 55.40
CA ARG A 608 21.90 20.98 55.56
C ARG A 608 22.17 19.70 54.74
N PHE A 609 23.27 19.56 53.97
CA PHE A 609 24.46 20.40 53.67
C PHE A 609 25.17 19.79 52.41
N SER A 610 26.17 20.38 51.71
CA SER A 610 26.81 21.71 51.69
C SER A 610 27.79 21.88 50.51
N ALA A 611 27.91 23.10 49.96
CA ALA A 611 29.09 23.67 49.24
C ALA A 611 29.52 23.06 47.88
N SER A 612 29.98 23.82 46.86
CA SER A 612 30.03 25.29 46.56
C SER A 612 30.42 25.48 45.06
N SER A 613 30.86 26.61 44.45
CA SER A 613 31.26 27.98 44.86
C SER A 613 31.43 28.92 43.64
N LEU A 614 30.88 30.16 43.68
CA LEU A 614 31.33 31.39 42.96
C LEU A 614 31.18 31.39 41.41
N ASN A 615 31.02 32.50 40.65
CA ASN A 615 30.94 33.97 40.88
C ASN A 615 30.06 34.61 39.76
N THR A 616 28.99 35.40 40.00
CA THR A 616 28.87 36.88 40.24
C THR A 616 29.11 37.85 39.05
N HIS A 617 28.03 38.49 38.57
CA HIS A 617 27.79 39.95 38.32
C HIS A 617 26.58 40.13 37.36
N ASP A 618 25.42 40.65 37.79
CA ASP A 618 24.97 42.07 37.92
C ASP A 618 24.58 42.73 36.57
N ARG A 619 23.30 42.89 36.18
CA ARG A 619 22.17 43.77 36.68
C ARG A 619 22.33 45.28 36.34
N PRO A 620 21.24 46.09 36.24
CA PRO A 620 19.90 45.88 35.61
C PRO A 620 19.26 47.19 34.96
N PHE A 621 17.98 47.13 34.52
CA PHE A 621 16.99 48.25 34.35
C PHE A 621 17.21 49.31 33.20
N MET A 622 16.21 50.04 32.65
CA MET A 622 14.72 50.10 32.79
C MET A 622 14.01 50.62 31.50
N GLU A 623 12.67 50.52 31.44
CA GLU A 623 11.73 51.04 30.40
C GLU A 623 11.55 52.58 30.38
N THR A 624 11.11 53.19 29.25
CA THR A 624 9.74 53.80 29.09
C THR A 624 9.51 54.62 27.78
N ASP A 625 8.35 54.37 27.15
CA ASP A 625 7.39 55.23 26.39
C ASP A 625 7.77 56.49 25.53
N ARG A 626 7.32 56.44 24.25
CA ARG A 626 6.43 57.40 23.50
C ARG A 626 6.89 58.73 22.82
N VAL A 627 6.89 58.67 21.47
CA VAL A 627 5.96 59.38 20.52
C VAL A 627 5.96 60.93 20.38
N GLU A 628 6.42 61.45 19.21
CA GLU A 628 5.60 62.11 18.14
C GLU A 628 6.42 62.61 16.90
N LYS A 629 5.92 62.29 15.68
CA LYS A 629 5.71 63.12 14.44
C LYS A 629 6.83 63.99 13.77
N ILE A 630 6.83 64.36 12.47
CA ILE A 630 6.34 63.92 11.10
C ILE A 630 7.35 64.55 10.07
N GLU A 631 7.23 64.24 8.77
CA GLU A 631 7.67 64.99 7.55
C GLU A 631 8.99 64.57 6.88
N ASP A 632 9.11 64.48 5.54
CA ASP A 632 8.11 64.07 4.51
C ASP A 632 8.87 63.54 3.25
N ARG A 633 8.15 63.12 2.20
CA ARG A 633 8.66 62.48 0.97
C ARG A 633 9.70 63.31 0.18
N HIS A 634 10.60 62.65 -0.56
CA HIS A 634 10.38 62.42 -2.01
C HIS A 634 11.44 61.56 -2.74
N GLU A 635 10.96 60.54 -3.45
CA GLU A 635 11.53 60.03 -4.73
C GLU A 635 10.81 60.76 -5.91
N PRO A 636 11.21 60.70 -7.22
CA PRO A 636 11.62 59.45 -7.92
C PRO A 636 12.54 59.53 -9.20
N ARG A 637 12.79 58.34 -9.79
CA ARG A 637 12.92 58.02 -11.26
C ARG A 637 14.18 58.38 -12.12
N LEU A 638 14.83 57.30 -12.58
CA LEU A 638 15.06 56.89 -14.00
C LEU A 638 15.22 57.93 -15.13
N SER A 639 16.28 57.80 -15.94
CA SER A 639 16.14 57.55 -17.41
C SER A 639 17.42 57.08 -18.13
N LEU A 640 17.18 56.46 -19.29
CA LEU A 640 18.05 55.72 -20.21
C LEU A 640 19.04 56.54 -21.07
N LEU A 641 19.97 55.80 -21.71
CA LEU A 641 20.70 56.06 -22.98
C LEU A 641 21.89 57.04 -23.00
N GLY A 642 23.01 56.55 -23.56
CA GLY A 642 24.23 57.28 -23.93
C GLY A 642 25.30 56.30 -24.44
N ARG A 643 26.09 56.66 -25.46
CA ARG A 643 27.07 55.77 -26.13
C ARG A 643 28.40 56.50 -26.38
N ASP A 644 29.44 55.72 -26.65
CA ASP A 644 30.78 56.11 -27.15
C ASP A 644 31.64 56.91 -26.14
N GLY A 645 32.97 56.75 -26.03
CA GLY A 645 33.94 55.85 -26.68
C GLY A 645 35.39 56.35 -26.41
N VAL A 646 36.43 55.64 -26.90
CA VAL A 646 37.87 56.07 -26.94
C VAL A 646 38.59 56.09 -25.55
N THR A 647 39.77 55.48 -25.32
CA THR A 647 40.72 54.62 -26.10
C THR A 647 41.57 53.73 -25.16
N GLU A 648 42.43 52.89 -25.75
CA GLU A 648 43.66 52.31 -25.16
C GLU A 648 44.60 53.40 -24.53
N ASP A 649 45.67 53.12 -23.77
CA ASP A 649 46.58 51.95 -23.79
C ASP A 649 47.40 51.81 -22.47
N GLU A 650 48.39 50.92 -22.46
CA GLU A 650 49.44 50.63 -21.45
C GLU A 650 49.06 49.71 -20.25
N VAL A 651 49.94 48.80 -19.76
CA VAL A 651 50.62 47.62 -20.36
C VAL A 651 51.48 46.93 -19.29
N LYS A 652 51.22 45.63 -19.01
CA LYS A 652 52.14 44.62 -18.41
C LYS A 652 52.72 44.88 -17.00
N ASP A 653 53.26 43.90 -16.26
CA ASP A 653 53.25 42.42 -16.31
C ASP A 653 52.69 41.95 -14.92
N GLU A 654 52.45 40.69 -14.53
CA GLU A 654 53.10 39.40 -14.82
C GLU A 654 52.07 38.26 -14.95
N ALA A 655 52.51 37.13 -15.52
CA ALA A 655 51.70 35.91 -15.64
C ALA A 655 52.55 34.65 -15.40
N LEU A 656 51.97 33.66 -14.71
CA LEU A 656 52.37 32.24 -14.71
C LEU A 656 51.25 31.40 -14.06
N GLU A 657 51.21 30.09 -14.37
CA GLU A 657 50.23 29.09 -13.89
C GLU A 657 48.81 29.11 -14.48
N CYS A 658 48.71 29.07 -15.82
CA CYS A 658 47.55 28.51 -16.52
C CYS A 658 48.02 27.69 -17.75
N ALA A 659 48.32 26.40 -17.55
CA ALA A 659 48.82 25.51 -18.61
C ALA A 659 48.66 24.01 -18.28
N ALA A 660 47.42 23.53 -18.05
CA ALA A 660 47.17 22.11 -17.72
C ALA A 660 45.79 21.54 -18.14
N LEU A 661 44.93 22.31 -18.84
CA LEU A 661 43.51 21.94 -19.06
C LEU A 661 43.00 22.11 -20.51
N GLU A 662 43.87 22.31 -21.50
CA GLU A 662 43.47 22.48 -22.92
C GLU A 662 43.68 21.23 -23.80
N GLU A 663 44.46 20.23 -23.37
CA GLU A 663 44.78 19.06 -24.23
C GLU A 663 43.64 18.04 -24.40
N THR A 664 42.63 18.02 -23.51
CA THR A 664 41.50 17.07 -23.62
C THR A 664 40.42 17.51 -24.61
N ALA A 665 40.24 18.82 -24.83
CA ALA A 665 39.22 19.35 -25.74
C ALA A 665 39.58 19.13 -27.23
N ASP A 666 40.82 19.42 -27.61
CA ASP A 666 41.26 19.34 -29.02
C ASP A 666 41.44 17.88 -29.53
N SER A 667 41.41 16.91 -28.61
CA SER A 667 41.35 15.47 -28.93
C SER A 667 40.04 15.08 -29.60
N MET A 668 38.90 15.52 -29.07
CA MET A 668 37.56 15.14 -29.57
C MET A 668 37.18 15.87 -30.86
N ALA A 669 37.71 17.07 -31.10
CA ALA A 669 37.44 17.87 -32.30
C ALA A 669 37.93 17.23 -33.61
N ARG A 670 38.86 16.26 -33.55
CA ARG A 670 39.60 15.76 -34.73
C ARG A 670 38.98 14.54 -35.44
N MET A 671 37.75 14.15 -35.12
CA MET A 671 36.99 13.12 -35.88
C MET A 671 35.86 13.68 -36.78
N GLY A 672 35.91 14.97 -37.10
CA GLY A 672 34.93 15.67 -37.96
C GLY A 672 35.05 15.39 -39.48
N GLY A 673 34.62 14.22 -39.94
CA GLY A 673 34.30 13.94 -41.35
C GLY A 673 35.44 13.45 -42.26
N PRO A 674 35.18 13.16 -43.56
CA PRO A 674 33.93 13.34 -44.30
C PRO A 674 33.04 12.07 -44.35
N HIS A 675 31.89 12.15 -45.03
CA HIS A 675 30.97 11.03 -45.22
C HIS A 675 31.64 9.76 -45.78
N SER A 676 31.54 8.66 -45.05
CA SER A 676 31.63 7.31 -45.61
C SER A 676 30.32 6.56 -45.34
N SER A 677 29.80 5.87 -46.36
CA SER A 677 28.55 5.11 -46.25
C SER A 677 28.78 3.85 -45.42
N ARG A 678 28.53 3.93 -44.10
CA ARG A 678 28.52 2.74 -43.23
C ARG A 678 27.30 1.86 -43.56
N THR A 679 27.55 0.83 -44.36
CA THR A 679 26.69 -0.34 -44.49
C THR A 679 26.38 -0.94 -43.12
N SER A 680 25.13 -1.29 -42.87
CA SER A 680 24.63 -1.80 -41.58
C SER A 680 25.38 -3.03 -41.06
N PRO A 681 26.05 -2.95 -39.89
CA PRO A 681 26.34 -4.11 -39.06
C PRO A 681 25.13 -4.38 -38.17
N ALA A 682 24.50 -5.55 -38.30
CA ALA A 682 23.45 -5.95 -37.36
C ALA A 682 24.10 -6.35 -36.01
N GLY A 683 23.57 -5.81 -34.91
CA GLY A 683 24.04 -6.11 -33.55
C GLY A 683 24.95 -5.04 -32.95
N HIS A 684 24.41 -3.86 -32.64
CA HIS A 684 24.94 -3.08 -31.52
C HIS A 684 24.64 -3.85 -30.23
N ASN A 685 25.65 -4.01 -29.37
CA ASN A 685 25.51 -4.70 -28.09
C ASN A 685 24.80 -3.76 -27.10
N GLU A 686 23.60 -4.10 -26.64
CA GLU A 686 22.75 -3.21 -25.82
C GLU A 686 23.45 -2.69 -24.55
N GLN A 687 24.36 -3.50 -23.97
CA GLN A 687 25.19 -3.10 -22.83
C GLN A 687 26.17 -1.97 -23.14
N MET A 688 26.71 -1.89 -24.37
CA MET A 688 27.62 -0.81 -24.76
C MET A 688 26.87 0.51 -24.94
N LEU A 689 25.70 0.47 -25.62
CA LEU A 689 24.83 1.63 -25.76
C LEU A 689 24.39 2.18 -24.38
N PHE A 690 24.09 1.30 -23.43
CA PHE A 690 23.71 1.71 -22.08
C PHE A 690 24.84 2.45 -21.33
N GLU A 691 26.08 1.97 -21.41
CA GLU A 691 27.24 2.61 -20.76
C GLU A 691 27.68 3.91 -21.47
N GLU A 692 27.52 4.00 -22.80
CA GLU A 692 27.69 5.27 -23.53
C GLU A 692 26.65 6.31 -23.09
N LEU A 693 25.36 5.93 -23.02
CA LEU A 693 24.28 6.81 -22.55
C LEU A 693 24.44 7.25 -21.10
N LYS A 694 24.85 6.33 -20.21
CA LYS A 694 25.18 6.60 -18.81
C LYS A 694 26.29 7.64 -18.67
N THR A 695 27.33 7.53 -19.50
CA THR A 695 28.42 8.52 -19.54
C THR A 695 27.90 9.91 -19.94
N ILE A 696 27.06 9.98 -20.97
CA ILE A 696 26.44 11.25 -21.45
C ILE A 696 25.50 11.85 -20.40
N VAL A 697 24.68 11.03 -19.73
CA VAL A 697 23.75 11.47 -18.68
C VAL A 697 24.51 12.03 -17.47
N ILE A 698 25.54 11.34 -16.99
CA ILE A 698 26.35 11.81 -15.84
C ILE A 698 27.10 13.11 -16.19
N ALA A 699 27.70 13.21 -17.38
CA ALA A 699 28.33 14.44 -17.84
C ALA A 699 27.34 15.63 -17.90
N SER A 700 26.13 15.39 -18.42
CA SER A 700 25.05 16.39 -18.49
C SER A 700 24.58 16.83 -17.09
N LEU A 701 24.58 15.92 -16.10
CA LEU A 701 24.27 16.26 -14.69
C LEU A 701 25.35 17.12 -14.05
N HIS A 702 26.63 16.73 -14.16
CA HIS A 702 27.75 17.50 -13.62
C HIS A 702 27.79 18.95 -14.15
N GLN A 703 27.51 19.13 -15.46
CA GLN A 703 27.46 20.45 -16.10
C GLN A 703 26.39 21.39 -15.51
N VAL A 704 25.29 20.84 -15.00
CA VAL A 704 24.16 21.61 -14.45
C VAL A 704 24.25 21.75 -12.92
N MET A 705 24.62 20.69 -12.21
CA MET A 705 24.68 20.66 -10.75
C MET A 705 25.90 21.41 -10.18
N LYS A 706 26.95 21.64 -10.98
CA LYS A 706 28.12 22.51 -10.69
C LYS A 706 28.97 22.16 -9.46
N GLU A 707 28.64 21.08 -8.76
CA GLU A 707 29.44 20.49 -7.68
C GLU A 707 29.92 19.09 -8.09
N SER A 708 31.14 18.73 -7.67
CA SER A 708 31.71 17.39 -7.90
C SER A 708 31.17 16.37 -6.88
N ILE A 709 29.85 16.17 -6.91
CA ILE A 709 29.13 15.16 -6.12
C ILE A 709 29.21 13.83 -6.88
N ASP A 710 29.51 12.73 -6.19
CA ASP A 710 29.37 11.38 -6.75
C ASP A 710 27.88 11.04 -6.89
N ILE A 711 27.45 10.66 -8.11
CA ILE A 711 26.03 10.50 -8.46
C ILE A 711 25.66 9.01 -8.45
N PRO A 712 24.93 8.51 -7.43
CA PRO A 712 24.52 7.11 -7.40
C PRO A 712 23.45 6.87 -8.47
N LEU A 713 23.65 5.83 -9.27
CA LEU A 713 22.95 5.64 -10.55
C LEU A 713 21.45 5.32 -10.40
N ASP A 714 21.07 4.83 -9.23
CA ASP A 714 19.73 4.40 -8.79
C ASP A 714 19.03 5.41 -7.86
N HIS A 715 19.69 6.53 -7.54
CA HIS A 715 19.13 7.55 -6.64
C HIS A 715 18.19 8.51 -7.38
N PRO A 716 17.05 8.93 -6.78
CA PRO A 716 16.26 10.02 -7.32
C PRO A 716 17.07 11.33 -7.38
N LEU A 717 17.26 11.87 -8.58
CA LEU A 717 18.11 13.04 -8.83
C LEU A 717 17.70 14.29 -8.04
N LYS A 718 16.40 14.43 -7.72
CA LYS A 718 15.88 15.50 -6.85
C LYS A 718 16.41 15.46 -5.42
N GLU A 719 16.65 14.27 -4.88
CA GLU A 719 17.17 14.09 -3.53
C GLU A 719 18.67 14.42 -3.46
N LEU A 720 19.38 14.34 -4.59
CA LEU A 720 20.74 14.86 -4.80
C LEU A 720 20.77 16.38 -5.03
N GLY A 721 19.65 17.09 -4.85
CA GLY A 721 19.57 18.55 -4.95
C GLY A 721 19.18 19.12 -6.33
N LEU A 722 18.86 18.28 -7.32
CA LEU A 722 18.49 18.77 -8.67
C LEU A 722 17.17 19.56 -8.63
N THR A 723 17.27 20.89 -8.71
CA THR A 723 16.12 21.81 -8.61
C THR A 723 15.18 21.70 -9.82
N SER A 724 13.95 22.20 -9.71
CA SER A 724 13.02 22.24 -10.84
C SER A 724 13.50 23.09 -12.03
N LEU A 725 14.43 24.03 -11.82
CA LEU A 725 15.08 24.78 -12.92
C LEU A 725 16.24 23.95 -13.51
N GLY A 726 17.10 23.39 -12.65
CA GLY A 726 18.17 22.47 -13.08
C GLY A 726 17.62 21.24 -13.83
N ALA A 727 16.40 20.80 -13.54
CA ALA A 727 15.73 19.75 -14.29
C ALA A 727 15.39 20.13 -15.75
N VAL A 728 15.15 21.42 -16.02
CA VAL A 728 14.96 21.95 -17.37
C VAL A 728 16.31 22.12 -18.06
N GLU A 729 17.28 22.72 -17.38
CA GLU A 729 18.65 22.91 -17.89
C GLU A 729 19.33 21.56 -18.23
N PHE A 730 19.15 20.54 -17.39
CA PHE A 730 19.62 19.17 -17.65
C PHE A 730 18.93 18.54 -18.85
N ARG A 731 17.60 18.68 -18.97
CA ARG A 731 16.87 18.18 -20.15
C ARG A 731 17.45 18.80 -21.41
N ASP A 732 17.59 20.12 -21.45
CA ASP A 732 18.04 20.83 -22.65
C ASP A 732 19.50 20.50 -23.00
N CYS A 733 20.39 20.45 -22.00
CA CYS A 733 21.76 19.94 -22.15
C CYS A 733 21.78 18.51 -22.75
N LEU A 734 20.96 17.60 -22.21
CA LEU A 734 20.88 16.22 -22.67
C LEU A 734 20.25 16.10 -24.07
N GLN A 735 19.32 16.98 -24.44
CA GLN A 735 18.75 17.07 -25.79
C GLN A 735 19.82 17.44 -26.83
N ASP A 736 20.67 18.42 -26.52
CA ASP A 736 21.75 18.87 -27.40
C ASP A 736 22.79 17.77 -27.63
N TYR A 737 23.05 16.91 -26.64
CA TYR A 737 24.00 15.78 -26.78
C TYR A 737 23.50 14.62 -27.65
N ILE A 738 22.19 14.37 -27.75
CA ILE A 738 21.64 13.12 -28.34
C ILE A 738 20.66 13.32 -29.51
N GLU A 739 20.44 14.56 -29.95
CA GLU A 739 19.49 14.93 -31.00
C GLU A 739 18.05 14.35 -30.82
N LEU A 740 17.55 14.28 -29.58
CA LEU A 740 16.16 13.85 -29.31
C LEU A 740 15.34 15.00 -28.74
N THR A 741 14.05 15.06 -29.08
CA THR A 741 13.09 15.92 -28.39
C THR A 741 12.64 15.22 -27.10
N LEU A 742 13.28 15.55 -25.98
CA LEU A 742 12.95 14.95 -24.68
C LEU A 742 11.72 15.62 -24.04
N PRO A 743 10.93 14.89 -23.24
CA PRO A 743 9.75 15.46 -22.57
C PRO A 743 10.17 16.44 -21.45
N SER A 744 9.38 17.49 -21.22
CA SER A 744 9.57 18.40 -20.09
C SER A 744 9.43 17.73 -18.72
N THR A 745 8.85 16.53 -18.67
CA THR A 745 8.60 15.70 -17.50
C THR A 745 9.72 14.68 -17.23
N LEU A 746 10.81 14.66 -18.03
CA LEU A 746 11.86 13.63 -18.02
C LEU A 746 12.28 13.13 -16.63
N ILE A 747 12.67 14.02 -15.72
CA ILE A 747 13.14 13.67 -14.35
C ILE A 747 12.02 13.22 -13.40
N PHE A 748 10.75 13.48 -13.73
CA PHE A 748 9.61 13.00 -12.96
C PHE A 748 9.19 11.59 -13.42
N ASP A 749 9.26 11.34 -14.74
CA ASP A 749 8.97 10.04 -15.36
C ASP A 749 10.12 9.03 -15.21
N TYR A 750 11.36 9.52 -15.20
CA TYR A 750 12.61 8.76 -15.13
C TYR A 750 13.53 9.41 -14.08
N PRO A 751 13.36 9.08 -12.79
CA PRO A 751 13.95 9.83 -11.68
C PRO A 751 15.43 9.50 -11.40
N THR A 752 15.96 8.41 -11.97
CA THR A 752 17.33 7.91 -11.75
C THR A 752 18.15 7.96 -13.03
N VAL A 753 19.49 7.96 -12.91
CA VAL A 753 20.39 7.86 -14.09
C VAL A 753 20.07 6.60 -14.89
N ILE A 754 19.87 5.46 -14.21
CA ILE A 754 19.56 4.17 -14.84
C ILE A 754 18.27 4.25 -15.66
N ASP A 755 17.21 4.86 -15.14
CA ASP A 755 15.91 4.90 -15.83
C ASP A 755 15.91 5.89 -17.00
N ILE A 756 16.67 6.98 -16.91
CA ILE A 756 16.93 7.86 -18.06
C ILE A 756 17.69 7.08 -19.14
N CYS A 757 18.75 6.34 -18.79
CA CYS A 757 19.53 5.55 -19.76
C CYS A 757 18.70 4.45 -20.42
N ARG A 758 17.81 3.77 -19.67
CA ARG A 758 16.83 2.82 -20.20
C ARG A 758 15.86 3.51 -21.18
N PHE A 759 15.32 4.67 -20.82
CA PHE A 759 14.42 5.45 -21.69
C PHE A 759 15.10 5.87 -22.99
N LEU A 760 16.32 6.41 -22.92
CA LEU A 760 17.08 6.82 -24.09
C LEU A 760 17.43 5.61 -24.98
N SER A 761 17.81 4.47 -24.40
CA SER A 761 18.03 3.22 -25.14
C SER A 761 16.79 2.80 -25.94
N VAL A 762 15.60 2.90 -25.31
CA VAL A 762 14.32 2.55 -25.95
C VAL A 762 13.92 3.54 -27.04
N GLU A 763 14.06 4.86 -26.83
CA GLU A 763 13.68 5.83 -27.86
C GLU A 763 14.70 5.93 -29.02
N LEU A 764 15.99 5.66 -28.79
CA LEU A 764 16.97 5.47 -29.87
C LEU A 764 16.66 4.18 -30.67
N GLY A 765 16.39 3.06 -29.99
CA GLY A 765 15.92 1.83 -30.63
C GLY A 765 14.61 2.01 -31.40
N ASN A 766 13.68 2.84 -30.90
CA ASN A 766 12.46 3.23 -31.61
C ASN A 766 12.76 4.13 -32.83
N ARG A 767 13.74 5.04 -32.75
CA ARG A 767 14.18 5.89 -33.87
C ARG A 767 14.74 5.05 -35.03
N GLU A 768 15.48 3.97 -34.73
CA GLU A 768 15.90 3.00 -35.74
C GLU A 768 14.74 2.14 -36.26
N ARG A 769 13.90 1.58 -35.38
CA ARG A 769 12.76 0.73 -35.77
C ARG A 769 11.66 1.48 -36.54
N ALA A 770 11.55 2.80 -36.38
CA ALA A 770 10.61 3.65 -37.12
C ALA A 770 10.88 3.71 -38.64
N ALA A 771 12.05 3.26 -39.10
CA ALA A 771 12.36 3.09 -40.53
C ALA A 771 11.80 1.77 -41.12
N GLY A 772 11.22 0.87 -40.31
CA GLY A 772 10.72 -0.45 -40.70
C GLY A 772 9.19 -0.63 -40.59
N PRO A 773 8.62 -1.72 -41.15
CA PRO A 773 7.18 -1.95 -41.14
C PRO A 773 6.60 -2.29 -39.75
N ASN A 774 6.12 -1.28 -39.04
CA ASN A 774 5.06 -1.30 -37.99
C ASN A 774 4.94 -2.56 -37.09
N LEU A 775 6.02 -2.95 -36.42
CA LEU A 775 6.07 -4.10 -35.50
C LEU A 775 5.11 -3.98 -34.30
N ALA A 776 4.82 -2.76 -33.83
CA ALA A 776 3.95 -2.52 -32.67
C ALA A 776 2.48 -2.97 -32.90
N ALA A 777 2.07 -3.19 -34.15
CA ALA A 777 0.77 -3.78 -34.46
C ALA A 777 0.75 -5.31 -34.28
N GLN A 778 1.92 -5.98 -34.28
CA GLN A 778 2.03 -7.43 -34.14
C GLN A 778 2.12 -7.88 -32.68
N GLU A 779 2.69 -7.06 -31.79
CA GLU A 779 2.72 -7.29 -30.32
C GLU A 779 1.34 -7.25 -29.63
N LEU A 780 0.27 -7.02 -30.40
CA LEU A 780 -1.13 -7.05 -29.95
C LEU A 780 -1.88 -8.33 -30.37
N GLN A 781 -1.21 -9.29 -31.00
CA GLN A 781 -1.79 -10.60 -31.36
C GLN A 781 -1.28 -11.75 -30.47
N GLU A 782 -2.05 -12.85 -30.51
CA GLU A 782 -1.83 -14.14 -29.83
C GLU A 782 -1.96 -14.17 -28.30
N LEU A 783 -3.22 -14.08 -27.83
CA LEU A 783 -3.66 -14.76 -26.61
C LEU A 783 -5.06 -15.40 -26.81
N PRO A 784 -5.19 -16.74 -26.82
CA PRO A 784 -6.48 -17.40 -26.99
C PRO A 784 -7.19 -17.67 -25.65
N SER A 785 -8.34 -17.02 -25.43
CA SER A 785 -9.27 -17.34 -24.34
C SER A 785 -10.68 -16.79 -24.68
N PRO A 786 -11.78 -17.51 -24.37
CA PRO A 786 -13.13 -17.02 -24.66
C PRO A 786 -13.45 -15.77 -23.83
N ARG A 787 -13.49 -14.61 -24.49
CA ARG A 787 -13.82 -13.31 -23.87
C ARG A 787 -15.27 -13.29 -23.40
N ALA A 788 -15.50 -13.65 -22.13
CA ALA A 788 -16.76 -13.41 -21.45
C ALA A 788 -17.08 -11.91 -21.44
N LEU A 789 -18.17 -11.51 -22.11
CA LEU A 789 -18.60 -10.12 -22.17
C LEU A 789 -19.27 -9.74 -20.85
N VAL A 790 -18.73 -8.68 -20.23
CA VAL A 790 -19.31 -8.07 -19.02
C VAL A 790 -20.11 -6.84 -19.44
N GLY A 791 -21.42 -6.92 -19.31
CA GLY A 791 -22.35 -5.83 -19.59
C GLY A 791 -22.68 -5.03 -18.34
N VAL A 792 -22.81 -3.71 -18.47
CA VAL A 792 -23.39 -2.84 -17.43
C VAL A 792 -24.91 -2.88 -17.59
N VAL A 793 -25.63 -3.36 -16.57
CA VAL A 793 -27.07 -3.67 -16.65
C VAL A 793 -27.95 -2.78 -15.76
N GLY A 794 -27.40 -2.16 -14.72
CA GLY A 794 -28.08 -1.14 -13.91
C GLY A 794 -27.11 -0.11 -13.34
N ILE A 795 -27.55 1.13 -13.16
CA ILE A 795 -26.71 2.28 -12.76
C ILE A 795 -27.49 3.22 -11.84
N ALA A 796 -26.85 3.68 -10.76
CA ALA A 796 -27.35 4.79 -9.95
C ALA A 796 -26.21 5.66 -9.39
N CYS A 797 -26.53 6.92 -9.05
CA CYS A 797 -25.55 7.86 -8.49
C CYS A 797 -26.14 9.00 -7.65
N ARG A 798 -25.26 9.63 -6.87
CA ARG A 798 -25.42 10.90 -6.14
C ARG A 798 -24.13 11.71 -6.31
N PHE A 799 -24.18 12.79 -7.08
CA PHE A 799 -23.06 13.71 -7.27
C PHE A 799 -23.53 15.15 -7.06
N PRO A 800 -22.62 16.12 -6.84
CA PRO A 800 -22.98 17.54 -6.81
C PRO A 800 -23.75 17.93 -8.08
N GLY A 801 -24.91 18.56 -7.89
CA GLY A 801 -25.83 18.90 -8.98
C GLY A 801 -26.63 17.75 -9.60
N ALA A 802 -26.44 16.50 -9.17
CA ALA A 802 -27.15 15.32 -9.63
C ALA A 802 -27.50 14.37 -8.46
N SER A 803 -28.57 14.68 -7.73
CA SER A 803 -28.96 13.99 -6.50
C SER A 803 -30.04 12.92 -6.70
N ARG A 804 -30.50 12.67 -7.94
CA ARG A 804 -31.44 11.60 -8.30
C ARG A 804 -31.03 10.80 -9.55
N GLY A 805 -29.75 10.41 -9.62
CA GLY A 805 -29.25 9.52 -10.68
C GLY A 805 -28.96 10.17 -12.03
N MET A 806 -28.82 9.33 -13.07
CA MET A 806 -28.27 9.69 -14.38
C MET A 806 -29.00 10.84 -15.09
N SER A 807 -30.33 10.92 -14.95
CA SER A 807 -31.14 11.95 -15.62
C SER A 807 -30.80 13.37 -15.16
N GLU A 808 -30.51 13.57 -13.87
CA GLU A 808 -30.04 14.86 -13.36
C GLU A 808 -28.55 15.09 -13.73
N LEU A 809 -27.73 14.02 -13.78
CA LEU A 809 -26.33 14.10 -14.21
C LEU A 809 -26.18 14.56 -15.66
N TRP A 810 -26.97 14.00 -16.58
CA TRP A 810 -27.02 14.44 -17.98
C TRP A 810 -27.48 15.90 -18.12
N GLN A 811 -28.51 16.31 -17.38
CA GLN A 811 -28.98 17.71 -17.36
C GLN A 811 -27.92 18.66 -16.80
N MET A 812 -27.18 18.28 -15.76
CA MET A 812 -26.07 19.03 -15.19
C MET A 812 -24.94 19.22 -16.21
N LEU A 813 -24.55 18.14 -16.90
CA LEU A 813 -23.51 18.15 -17.94
C LEU A 813 -23.90 19.02 -19.13
N MET A 814 -25.11 18.82 -19.71
CA MET A 814 -25.61 19.60 -20.86
C MET A 814 -25.87 21.07 -20.50
N GLY A 815 -26.31 21.35 -19.27
CA GLY A 815 -26.44 22.71 -18.73
C GLY A 815 -25.11 23.37 -18.37
N GLN A 816 -23.98 22.67 -18.53
CA GLN A 816 -22.62 23.13 -18.19
C GLN A 816 -22.46 23.64 -16.75
N LYS A 817 -23.27 23.11 -15.82
CA LYS A 817 -23.40 23.66 -14.47
C LYS A 817 -22.14 23.41 -13.62
N ASP A 818 -21.55 24.48 -13.11
CA ASP A 818 -20.62 24.41 -11.99
C ASP A 818 -21.38 24.04 -10.70
N CYS A 819 -20.89 23.02 -10.00
CA CYS A 819 -21.48 22.47 -8.79
C CYS A 819 -20.53 22.54 -7.58
N VAL A 820 -19.40 23.25 -7.72
CA VAL A 820 -18.59 23.69 -6.58
C VAL A 820 -19.32 24.84 -5.87
N GLN A 821 -19.42 24.78 -4.55
CA GLN A 821 -20.13 25.75 -3.72
C GLN A 821 -19.43 25.96 -2.37
N GLU A 822 -19.75 27.06 -1.69
CA GLU A 822 -19.30 27.33 -0.31
C GLU A 822 -19.61 26.14 0.63
N ILE A 823 -18.67 25.81 1.51
CA ILE A 823 -18.77 24.70 2.45
C ILE A 823 -20.00 24.90 3.36
N PRO A 824 -21.00 24.00 3.32
CA PRO A 824 -22.21 24.17 4.12
C PRO A 824 -21.92 24.14 5.61
N GLY A 825 -22.51 25.08 6.37
CA GLY A 825 -22.41 25.10 7.83
C GLY A 825 -23.01 23.85 8.53
N THR A 826 -23.76 23.02 7.80
CA THR A 826 -24.22 21.69 8.25
C THR A 826 -23.15 20.60 8.15
N ARG A 827 -22.00 20.86 7.52
CA ARG A 827 -20.79 20.03 7.59
C ARG A 827 -19.88 20.55 8.69
N PHE A 828 -19.41 21.79 8.57
CA PHE A 828 -18.65 22.50 9.60
C PHE A 828 -18.62 24.02 9.33
N SER A 829 -18.36 24.83 10.36
CA SER A 829 -18.16 26.27 10.18
C SER A 829 -16.81 26.55 9.52
N ILE A 830 -16.84 27.12 8.32
CA ILE A 830 -15.63 27.49 7.57
C ILE A 830 -14.99 28.79 8.09
N ASP A 831 -15.77 29.72 8.64
CA ASP A 831 -15.30 31.07 8.95
C ASP A 831 -14.27 31.13 10.09
N ALA A 832 -14.30 30.17 11.01
CA ALA A 832 -13.29 30.05 12.07
C ALA A 832 -11.97 29.40 11.58
N LEU A 833 -12.04 28.65 10.48
CA LEU A 833 -10.95 27.82 9.95
C LEU A 833 -10.26 28.41 8.74
N PHE A 834 -10.95 29.30 8.01
CA PHE A 834 -10.39 29.96 6.84
C PHE A 834 -9.28 30.96 7.22
N ASP A 835 -8.29 31.07 6.34
CA ASP A 835 -7.34 32.18 6.27
C ASP A 835 -6.95 32.45 4.81
N HIS A 836 -6.60 33.69 4.49
CA HIS A 836 -6.03 34.05 3.20
C HIS A 836 -4.53 33.74 3.13
N ASP A 837 -3.84 33.68 4.26
CA ASP A 837 -2.46 33.19 4.33
C ASP A 837 -2.45 31.66 4.13
N VAL A 838 -1.86 31.25 3.00
CA VAL A 838 -1.73 29.85 2.58
C VAL A 838 -0.72 29.04 3.40
N ASP A 839 0.07 29.69 4.26
CA ASP A 839 0.99 29.06 5.22
C ASP A 839 0.44 29.02 6.65
N ALA A 840 -0.73 29.65 6.91
CA ALA A 840 -1.31 29.79 8.23
C ALA A 840 -1.52 28.45 8.98
N GLN A 841 -1.13 28.44 10.25
CA GLN A 841 -1.04 27.22 11.05
C GLN A 841 -2.41 26.68 11.44
N GLY A 842 -2.75 25.46 10.99
CA GLY A 842 -4.03 24.80 11.30
C GLY A 842 -5.24 25.37 10.57
N LYS A 843 -5.02 26.20 9.55
CA LYS A 843 -6.06 26.88 8.75
C LYS A 843 -6.29 26.18 7.40
N VAL A 844 -7.32 26.63 6.69
CA VAL A 844 -7.61 26.26 5.30
C VAL A 844 -7.65 27.50 4.42
N TYR A 845 -7.06 27.44 3.23
CA TYR A 845 -7.09 28.56 2.26
C TYR A 845 -8.19 28.42 1.20
N VAL A 846 -9.07 27.43 1.35
CA VAL A 846 -10.23 27.20 0.47
C VAL A 846 -11.53 27.32 1.25
N ARG A 847 -12.59 27.84 0.62
CA ARG A 847 -13.95 27.93 1.22
C ARG A 847 -15.02 27.16 0.45
N GLU A 848 -14.68 26.57 -0.69
CA GLU A 848 -15.64 25.88 -1.57
C GLU A 848 -15.22 24.43 -1.89
N ALA A 849 -16.22 23.55 -2.07
CA ALA A 849 -16.06 22.16 -2.50
C ALA A 849 -17.37 21.64 -3.15
N GLY A 850 -17.31 20.43 -3.74
CA GLY A 850 -18.51 19.75 -4.24
C GLY A 850 -19.23 18.99 -3.12
N PHE A 851 -20.54 19.19 -2.95
CA PHE A 851 -21.34 18.54 -1.90
C PHE A 851 -22.60 17.84 -2.44
N VAL A 852 -22.98 16.76 -1.79
CA VAL A 852 -24.26 16.06 -2.00
C VAL A 852 -25.29 16.61 -1.00
N PRO A 853 -26.45 17.11 -1.46
CA PRO A 853 -27.47 17.67 -0.57
C PRO A 853 -28.13 16.57 0.28
N ASN A 854 -28.69 16.97 1.43
CA ASN A 854 -29.53 16.12 2.30
C ASN A 854 -28.85 14.84 2.83
N LEU A 855 -27.53 14.86 3.04
CA LEU A 855 -26.77 13.70 3.56
C LEU A 855 -27.29 13.16 4.91
N ASP A 856 -27.95 14.01 5.70
CA ASP A 856 -28.53 13.66 7.00
C ASP A 856 -29.84 12.86 6.86
N CYS A 857 -30.42 12.78 5.66
CA CYS A 857 -31.62 12.00 5.36
C CYS A 857 -31.28 10.55 5.02
N PHE A 858 -32.13 9.63 5.45
CA PHE A 858 -32.09 8.19 5.17
C PHE A 858 -33.47 7.60 5.48
N ASP A 859 -33.92 6.55 4.78
CA ASP A 859 -35.09 5.76 5.21
C ASP A 859 -34.66 4.44 5.88
N PRO A 860 -34.50 4.43 7.22
CA PRO A 860 -34.12 3.21 7.93
C PRO A 860 -35.24 2.18 7.99
N SER A 861 -36.50 2.60 7.84
CA SER A 861 -37.66 1.69 7.88
C SER A 861 -37.69 0.80 6.64
N PHE A 862 -37.34 1.37 5.48
CA PHE A 862 -37.18 0.65 4.23
C PHE A 862 -36.07 -0.42 4.31
N PHE A 863 -34.89 -0.03 4.79
CA PHE A 863 -33.74 -0.95 4.95
C PHE A 863 -33.83 -1.87 6.18
N ARG A 864 -34.89 -1.76 7.00
CA ARG A 864 -35.12 -2.51 8.26
C ARG A 864 -34.04 -2.29 9.33
N ILE A 865 -33.47 -1.09 9.36
CA ILE A 865 -32.44 -0.67 10.32
C ILE A 865 -33.14 0.04 11.49
N SER A 866 -32.71 -0.21 12.73
CA SER A 866 -33.31 0.42 13.92
C SER A 866 -32.79 1.84 14.13
N GLU A 867 -33.60 2.76 14.66
CA GLU A 867 -33.16 4.14 14.98
C GLU A 867 -31.90 4.18 15.88
N ALA A 868 -31.79 3.21 16.81
CA ALA A 868 -30.61 3.04 17.66
C ALA A 868 -29.34 2.70 16.85
N GLU A 869 -29.46 1.85 15.83
CA GLU A 869 -28.37 1.56 14.90
C GLU A 869 -28.05 2.77 14.00
N VAL A 870 -29.07 3.42 13.43
CA VAL A 870 -28.91 4.59 12.54
C VAL A 870 -28.05 5.68 13.18
N SER A 871 -28.24 5.94 14.48
CA SER A 871 -27.45 6.93 15.21
C SER A 871 -25.93 6.68 15.17
N HIS A 872 -25.50 5.43 14.98
CA HIS A 872 -24.10 5.02 14.90
C HIS A 872 -23.59 4.80 13.46
N LEU A 873 -24.48 4.68 12.47
CA LEU A 873 -24.10 4.37 11.08
C LEU A 873 -23.37 5.53 10.42
N ASP A 874 -22.18 5.25 9.88
CA ASP A 874 -21.48 6.12 8.95
C ASP A 874 -22.40 6.54 7.79
N PRO A 875 -22.57 7.84 7.52
CA PRO A 875 -23.28 8.35 6.35
C PRO A 875 -22.83 7.72 5.01
N HIS A 876 -21.57 7.28 4.87
CA HIS A 876 -21.11 6.55 3.68
C HIS A 876 -21.90 5.25 3.48
N GLN A 877 -22.16 4.49 4.56
CA GLN A 877 -22.94 3.24 4.51
C GLN A 877 -24.42 3.52 4.15
N ARG A 878 -24.97 4.66 4.57
CA ARG A 878 -26.37 5.06 4.32
C ARG A 878 -26.61 5.41 2.85
N VAL A 879 -25.80 6.33 2.30
CA VAL A 879 -25.91 6.75 0.89
C VAL A 879 -25.60 5.60 -0.05
N LEU A 880 -24.62 4.76 0.30
CA LEU A 880 -24.25 3.60 -0.50
C LEU A 880 -25.38 2.54 -0.55
N LEU A 881 -26.15 2.34 0.54
CA LEU A 881 -27.34 1.48 0.55
C LEU A 881 -28.42 1.99 -0.41
N GLU A 882 -28.74 3.28 -0.39
CA GLU A 882 -29.71 3.90 -1.29
C GLU A 882 -29.29 3.77 -2.76
N VAL A 883 -28.06 4.15 -3.09
CA VAL A 883 -27.55 4.11 -4.46
C VAL A 883 -27.38 2.67 -4.95
N ALA A 884 -26.96 1.73 -4.10
CA ALA A 884 -26.93 0.32 -4.46
C ALA A 884 -28.35 -0.17 -4.81
N TYR A 885 -29.33 0.04 -3.93
CA TYR A 885 -30.72 -0.39 -4.17
C TYR A 885 -31.28 0.17 -5.49
N GLU A 886 -31.10 1.47 -5.76
CA GLU A 886 -31.52 2.07 -7.04
C GLU A 886 -30.85 1.43 -8.26
N SER A 887 -29.57 1.04 -8.16
CA SER A 887 -28.88 0.34 -9.26
C SER A 887 -29.40 -1.09 -9.50
N PHE A 888 -29.91 -1.77 -8.47
CA PHE A 888 -30.59 -3.06 -8.60
C PHE A 888 -31.99 -2.92 -9.21
N GLU A 889 -32.75 -1.88 -8.83
CA GLU A 889 -34.05 -1.58 -9.45
C GLU A 889 -33.91 -1.19 -10.93
N ASP A 890 -32.89 -0.40 -11.30
CA ASP A 890 -32.59 -0.05 -12.70
C ASP A 890 -32.14 -1.26 -13.54
N ALA A 891 -31.45 -2.22 -12.90
CA ALA A 891 -31.16 -3.55 -13.46
C ALA A 891 -32.38 -4.49 -13.52
N GLN A 892 -33.53 -4.08 -12.98
CA GLN A 892 -34.76 -4.89 -12.83
C GLN A 892 -34.58 -6.14 -11.95
N LEU A 893 -33.56 -6.15 -11.08
CA LEU A 893 -33.21 -7.26 -10.20
C LEU A 893 -34.03 -7.22 -8.91
N THR A 894 -35.22 -7.83 -8.95
CA THR A 894 -36.05 -7.97 -7.75
C THR A 894 -35.39 -8.85 -6.68
N LEU A 895 -35.74 -8.65 -5.40
CA LEU A 895 -35.29 -9.47 -4.26
C LEU A 895 -35.60 -10.99 -4.39
N LYS A 896 -36.39 -11.41 -5.38
CA LYS A 896 -36.56 -12.84 -5.72
C LYS A 896 -35.36 -13.43 -6.47
N HIS A 897 -34.60 -12.61 -7.19
CA HIS A 897 -33.39 -13.04 -7.90
C HIS A 897 -32.24 -13.23 -6.88
N THR A 898 -32.12 -12.35 -5.89
CA THR A 898 -31.17 -12.52 -4.77
C THR A 898 -31.54 -13.73 -3.90
N SER A 899 -32.84 -13.99 -3.71
CA SER A 899 -33.34 -15.21 -3.06
C SER A 899 -33.19 -16.51 -3.89
N GLY A 900 -32.80 -16.41 -5.17
CA GLY A 900 -32.81 -17.52 -6.13
C GLY A 900 -31.56 -18.42 -6.11
N GLY A 901 -30.55 -18.07 -5.31
CA GLY A 901 -29.25 -18.76 -5.30
C GLY A 901 -28.21 -18.20 -6.28
N THR A 902 -28.53 -17.15 -7.03
CA THR A 902 -27.58 -16.47 -7.91
C THR A 902 -26.51 -15.74 -7.09
N SER A 903 -25.25 -16.18 -7.17
CA SER A 903 -24.11 -15.48 -6.55
C SER A 903 -23.95 -14.08 -7.14
N ILE A 904 -24.18 -13.08 -6.31
CA ILE A 904 -23.94 -11.66 -6.61
C ILE A 904 -22.81 -11.16 -5.71
N GLY A 905 -21.70 -10.74 -6.32
CA GLY A 905 -20.58 -10.13 -5.60
C GLY A 905 -20.78 -8.62 -5.35
N VAL A 906 -20.03 -8.08 -4.39
CA VAL A 906 -20.02 -6.65 -4.04
C VAL A 906 -18.57 -6.18 -3.87
N VAL A 907 -18.17 -5.17 -4.64
CA VAL A 907 -16.83 -4.56 -4.52
C VAL A 907 -16.97 -3.04 -4.42
N VAL A 908 -16.51 -2.46 -3.31
CA VAL A 908 -16.67 -1.04 -3.02
C VAL A 908 -15.32 -0.36 -2.91
N GLY A 909 -15.08 0.64 -3.76
CA GLY A 909 -13.97 1.57 -3.60
C GLY A 909 -14.31 2.69 -2.61
N CYS A 910 -13.45 2.89 -1.61
CA CYS A 910 -13.54 4.01 -0.67
C CYS A 910 -12.15 4.64 -0.46
N SER A 911 -12.07 5.81 0.17
CA SER A 911 -10.82 6.35 0.70
C SER A 911 -11.06 7.28 1.89
N GLY A 912 -10.18 7.18 2.89
CA GLY A 912 -10.29 7.96 4.14
C GLY A 912 -11.27 7.35 5.16
N ASN A 913 -11.29 7.95 6.36
CA ASN A 913 -12.09 7.49 7.49
C ASN A 913 -12.61 8.68 8.32
N ASP A 914 -13.28 9.60 7.63
CA ASP A 914 -13.79 10.86 8.16
C ASP A 914 -14.82 10.63 9.29
N TRP A 915 -15.58 9.52 9.29
CA TRP A 915 -16.56 9.21 10.34
C TRP A 915 -15.93 8.84 11.69
N ASN A 916 -14.84 8.05 11.72
CA ASN A 916 -14.13 7.81 12.98
C ASN A 916 -13.49 9.10 13.52
N THR A 917 -13.00 9.98 12.63
CA THR A 917 -12.49 11.31 13.00
C THR A 917 -13.61 12.19 13.60
N PHE A 918 -14.80 12.17 13.01
CA PHE A 918 -15.99 12.85 13.55
C PHE A 918 -16.38 12.32 14.94
N LEU A 919 -16.42 11.00 15.12
CA LEU A 919 -16.77 10.35 16.40
C LEU A 919 -15.79 10.67 17.54
N GLN A 920 -14.52 10.99 17.27
CA GLN A 920 -13.59 11.46 18.31
C GLN A 920 -13.94 12.86 18.85
N ARG A 921 -14.59 13.71 18.04
CA ARG A 921 -15.07 15.04 18.45
C ARG A 921 -16.51 15.03 18.97
N HIS A 922 -17.30 14.09 18.48
CA HIS A 922 -18.71 13.92 18.79
C HIS A 922 -18.99 12.49 19.29
N PRO A 923 -18.44 12.11 20.46
CA PRO A 923 -18.52 10.74 20.96
C PRO A 923 -19.96 10.34 21.28
N LEU A 924 -20.39 9.23 20.69
CA LEU A 924 -21.66 8.57 20.99
C LEU A 924 -21.48 7.61 22.18
N PRO A 925 -22.53 7.36 22.99
CA PRO A 925 -22.48 6.34 24.02
C PRO A 925 -22.17 4.96 23.40
N PRO A 926 -21.23 4.17 23.94
CA PRO A 926 -20.85 2.90 23.34
C PRO A 926 -22.01 1.89 23.37
N THR A 927 -22.24 1.22 22.25
CA THR A 927 -23.27 0.18 22.06
C THR A 927 -22.74 -0.94 21.16
N SER A 928 -23.51 -2.03 21.03
CA SER A 928 -23.25 -3.09 20.04
C SER A 928 -23.24 -2.60 18.58
N PHE A 929 -23.75 -1.40 18.29
CA PHE A 929 -23.71 -0.79 16.96
C PHE A 929 -22.46 0.05 16.70
N SER A 930 -21.68 0.44 17.72
CA SER A 930 -20.54 1.36 17.56
C SER A 930 -19.46 0.82 16.63
N GLY A 931 -19.15 -0.49 16.69
CA GLY A 931 -18.21 -1.14 15.78
C GLY A 931 -18.74 -1.27 14.34
N PRO A 932 -19.87 -1.98 14.11
CA PRO A 932 -20.46 -2.14 12.78
C PRO A 932 -20.91 -0.81 12.12
N GLY A 933 -21.19 0.23 12.91
CA GLY A 933 -21.53 1.56 12.41
C GLY A 933 -20.35 2.33 11.84
N ALA A 934 -19.11 2.04 12.26
CA ALA A 934 -17.91 2.80 11.89
C ALA A 934 -16.78 1.99 11.21
N SER A 935 -17.00 0.71 10.92
CA SER A 935 -16.02 -0.14 10.21
C SER A 935 -16.09 0.06 8.67
N PRO A 936 -14.96 0.26 7.97
CA PRO A 936 -14.93 0.37 6.51
C PRO A 936 -15.44 -0.88 5.77
N ALA A 937 -15.11 -2.09 6.25
CA ALA A 937 -15.64 -3.36 5.74
C ALA A 937 -17.17 -3.43 5.61
N LEU A 938 -17.89 -2.66 6.44
CA LEU A 938 -19.36 -2.63 6.39
C LEU A 938 -19.90 -1.82 5.20
N LEU A 939 -19.06 -1.13 4.42
CA LEU A 939 -19.47 -0.52 3.16
C LEU A 939 -19.88 -1.60 2.13
N SER A 940 -19.07 -2.64 1.92
CA SER A 940 -19.46 -3.78 1.07
C SER A 940 -20.40 -4.76 1.77
N ASN A 941 -20.12 -5.08 3.04
CA ASN A 941 -20.80 -6.16 3.74
C ASN A 941 -22.26 -5.79 4.10
N ARG A 942 -22.55 -4.50 4.38
CA ARG A 942 -23.93 -4.06 4.65
C ARG A 942 -24.82 -4.12 3.41
N LEU A 943 -24.31 -3.80 2.22
CA LEU A 943 -25.05 -4.05 0.97
C LEU A 943 -25.43 -5.53 0.84
N SER A 944 -24.46 -6.40 1.12
CA SER A 944 -24.61 -7.85 1.02
C SER A 944 -25.62 -8.39 2.04
N TYR A 945 -25.61 -7.86 3.26
CA TYR A 945 -26.57 -8.21 4.32
C TYR A 945 -27.99 -7.67 4.08
N ASN A 946 -28.15 -6.39 3.74
CA ASN A 946 -29.47 -5.77 3.58
C ASN A 946 -30.18 -6.19 2.28
N LEU A 947 -29.45 -6.51 1.20
CA LEU A 947 -30.01 -6.95 -0.09
C LEU A 947 -29.99 -8.49 -0.27
N GLY A 948 -29.36 -9.23 0.65
CA GLY A 948 -29.31 -10.70 0.66
C GLY A 948 -28.33 -11.31 -0.35
N LEU A 949 -27.22 -10.62 -0.64
CA LEU A 949 -26.21 -11.02 -1.62
C LEU A 949 -25.18 -11.96 -0.98
N THR A 950 -24.88 -13.07 -1.67
CA THR A 950 -24.07 -14.19 -1.13
C THR A 950 -22.70 -14.36 -1.80
N GLY A 951 -22.39 -13.59 -2.84
CA GLY A 951 -21.08 -13.67 -3.51
C GLY A 951 -19.96 -13.00 -2.71
N PRO A 952 -18.75 -12.93 -3.27
CA PRO A 952 -17.60 -12.21 -2.69
C PRO A 952 -17.98 -10.79 -2.27
N SER A 953 -17.60 -10.36 -1.07
CA SER A 953 -17.87 -9.01 -0.58
C SER A 953 -16.64 -8.39 0.07
N LEU A 954 -16.16 -7.26 -0.48
CA LEU A 954 -14.97 -6.59 0.01
C LEU A 954 -14.95 -5.08 -0.29
N THR A 955 -14.30 -4.34 0.59
CA THR A 955 -14.00 -2.90 0.42
C THR A 955 -12.52 -2.73 0.09
N VAL A 956 -12.18 -1.82 -0.82
CA VAL A 956 -10.79 -1.60 -1.30
C VAL A 956 -10.40 -0.12 -1.20
N ASP A 957 -9.19 0.14 -0.69
CA ASP A 957 -8.56 1.46 -0.66
C ASP A 957 -7.27 1.47 -1.50
N THR A 958 -7.28 2.31 -2.54
CA THR A 958 -6.14 2.74 -3.35
C THR A 958 -6.17 4.26 -3.56
N ALA A 959 -6.68 4.99 -2.55
CA ALA A 959 -6.98 6.41 -2.60
C ALA A 959 -7.85 6.79 -3.82
N CYS A 960 -7.41 7.73 -4.64
CA CYS A 960 -8.22 8.32 -5.72
C CYS A 960 -8.54 7.36 -6.89
N SER A 961 -8.07 6.11 -6.84
CA SER A 961 -8.34 5.06 -7.84
C SER A 961 -9.27 3.94 -7.34
N SER A 962 -9.67 3.94 -6.06
CA SER A 962 -10.34 2.79 -5.40
C SER A 962 -11.51 2.21 -6.18
N SER A 963 -12.39 3.04 -6.73
CA SER A 963 -13.57 2.58 -7.47
C SER A 963 -13.29 1.99 -8.87
N LEU A 964 -12.13 2.27 -9.49
CA LEU A 964 -11.69 1.58 -10.71
C LEU A 964 -10.87 0.31 -10.42
N VAL A 965 -10.17 0.26 -9.28
CA VAL A 965 -9.59 -1.00 -8.79
C VAL A 965 -10.70 -1.98 -8.37
N ALA A 966 -11.78 -1.48 -7.75
CA ALA A 966 -13.00 -2.24 -7.50
C ALA A 966 -13.62 -2.81 -8.81
N MET A 967 -13.61 -2.03 -9.89
CA MET A 967 -14.06 -2.47 -11.23
C MET A 967 -13.18 -3.59 -11.81
N ASP A 968 -11.85 -3.51 -11.68
CA ASP A 968 -10.95 -4.58 -12.13
C ASP A 968 -11.15 -5.88 -11.33
N ILE A 969 -11.28 -5.77 -10.00
CA ILE A 969 -11.60 -6.90 -9.12
C ILE A 969 -12.98 -7.50 -9.46
N ALA A 970 -14.03 -6.69 -9.64
CA ALA A 970 -15.36 -7.19 -9.95
C ALA A 970 -15.40 -7.89 -11.32
N ARG A 971 -14.71 -7.33 -12.33
CA ARG A 971 -14.54 -7.99 -13.63
C ARG A 971 -13.77 -9.31 -13.50
N ARG A 972 -12.75 -9.38 -12.63
CA ARG A 972 -12.01 -10.62 -12.31
C ARG A 972 -12.92 -11.70 -11.72
N LEU A 973 -13.73 -11.36 -10.72
CA LEU A 973 -14.70 -12.27 -10.08
C LEU A 973 -15.69 -12.84 -11.10
N LEU A 974 -16.24 -11.97 -11.95
CA LEU A 974 -17.13 -12.35 -13.03
C LEU A 974 -16.44 -13.26 -14.05
N THR A 975 -15.28 -12.88 -14.60
CA THR A 975 -14.60 -13.70 -15.62
C THR A 975 -14.19 -15.07 -15.07
N ALA A 976 -13.72 -15.15 -13.82
CA ALA A 976 -13.45 -16.40 -13.10
C ALA A 976 -14.71 -17.24 -12.81
N SER A 977 -15.90 -16.62 -12.76
CA SER A 977 -17.19 -17.22 -12.37
C SER A 977 -17.37 -17.43 -10.86
N GLU A 978 -16.63 -16.69 -10.02
CA GLU A 978 -16.88 -16.61 -8.56
C GLU A 978 -18.26 -15.98 -8.26
N CYS A 979 -18.76 -15.14 -9.17
CA CYS A 979 -20.14 -14.67 -9.19
C CYS A 979 -20.69 -14.57 -10.63
N ARG A 980 -22.02 -14.44 -10.75
CA ARG A 980 -22.72 -14.23 -12.04
C ARG A 980 -23.10 -12.77 -12.28
N LEU A 981 -23.37 -12.05 -11.20
CA LEU A 981 -23.58 -10.61 -11.15
C LEU A 981 -22.58 -9.98 -10.17
N ALA A 982 -22.25 -8.70 -10.35
CA ALA A 982 -21.46 -7.95 -9.38
C ALA A 982 -21.96 -6.50 -9.26
N ALA A 983 -22.17 -6.03 -8.03
CA ALA A 983 -22.35 -4.61 -7.74
C ALA A 983 -20.99 -3.96 -7.48
N VAL A 984 -20.69 -2.89 -8.22
CA VAL A 984 -19.41 -2.16 -8.14
C VAL A 984 -19.69 -0.74 -7.73
N GLY A 985 -19.17 -0.35 -6.56
CA GLY A 985 -19.43 0.94 -5.93
C GLY A 985 -18.19 1.83 -5.80
N GLY A 986 -18.44 3.12 -5.69
CA GLY A 986 -17.48 4.11 -5.21
C GLY A 986 -18.19 5.14 -4.35
N VAL A 987 -17.71 5.41 -3.14
CA VAL A 987 -18.30 6.42 -2.23
C VAL A 987 -17.22 7.29 -1.58
N GLN A 988 -17.50 8.59 -1.45
CA GLN A 988 -16.71 9.57 -0.72
C GLN A 988 -17.62 10.65 -0.12
N LEU A 989 -17.42 10.99 1.15
CA LEU A 989 -18.06 12.13 1.81
C LEU A 989 -17.02 13.04 2.48
N LEU A 990 -17.43 14.25 2.87
CA LEU A 990 -16.56 15.31 3.38
C LEU A 990 -17.07 15.76 4.77
N LEU A 991 -16.96 14.87 5.76
CA LEU A 991 -17.61 15.04 7.07
C LEU A 991 -16.82 15.93 8.03
N THR A 992 -15.51 16.09 7.84
CA THR A 992 -14.62 16.80 8.77
C THR A 992 -13.73 17.84 8.11
N SER A 993 -13.33 18.84 8.90
CA SER A 993 -12.39 19.89 8.48
C SER A 993 -10.92 19.43 8.52
N ASP A 994 -10.59 18.42 9.32
CA ASP A 994 -9.22 17.89 9.50
C ASP A 994 -8.60 17.47 8.17
N SER A 995 -9.35 16.73 7.36
CA SER A 995 -8.94 16.33 6.02
C SER A 995 -8.67 17.56 5.13
N PHE A 996 -9.47 18.63 5.20
CA PHE A 996 -9.19 19.88 4.47
C PHE A 996 -7.93 20.59 4.96
N VAL A 997 -7.69 20.68 6.28
CA VAL A 997 -6.46 21.27 6.85
C VAL A 997 -5.24 20.49 6.36
N ASN A 998 -5.29 19.16 6.37
CA ASN A 998 -4.21 18.31 5.88
C ASN A 998 -3.92 18.53 4.37
N TYR A 999 -4.95 18.58 3.52
CA TYR A 999 -4.76 18.83 2.08
C TYR A 999 -4.32 20.27 1.76
N CYS A 1000 -4.72 21.26 2.57
CA CYS A 1000 -4.17 22.62 2.49
C CYS A 1000 -2.70 22.64 2.89
N ARG A 1001 -2.31 22.03 4.01
CA ARG A 1001 -0.91 21.92 4.46
C ARG A 1001 -0.02 21.19 3.44
N ALA A 1002 -0.56 20.22 2.71
CA ALA A 1002 0.11 19.52 1.61
C ALA A 1002 0.10 20.29 0.27
N ARG A 1003 -0.49 21.50 0.21
CA ARG A 1003 -0.62 22.35 -0.99
C ARG A 1003 -1.30 21.67 -2.18
N MET A 1004 -2.23 20.74 -1.92
CA MET A 1004 -2.87 19.93 -2.96
C MET A 1004 -4.12 20.58 -3.57
N LEU A 1005 -4.73 21.55 -2.87
CA LEU A 1005 -6.00 22.16 -3.26
C LEU A 1005 -5.80 23.46 -4.06
N SER A 1006 -6.67 23.70 -5.04
CA SER A 1006 -6.73 24.94 -5.83
C SER A 1006 -7.17 26.13 -4.95
N PRO A 1007 -6.39 27.22 -4.82
CA PRO A 1007 -6.74 28.36 -3.97
C PRO A 1007 -8.02 29.09 -4.40
N ASP A 1008 -8.26 29.23 -5.71
CA ASP A 1008 -9.52 29.74 -6.28
C ASP A 1008 -10.57 28.65 -6.51
N CYS A 1009 -10.38 27.50 -5.84
CA CYS A 1009 -11.35 26.42 -5.72
C CYS A 1009 -11.90 25.91 -7.07
N ARG A 1010 -11.08 25.77 -8.12
CA ARG A 1010 -11.50 25.19 -9.41
C ARG A 1010 -10.48 24.21 -10.00
N CYS A 1011 -10.95 23.02 -10.39
CA CYS A 1011 -10.17 22.04 -11.16
C CYS A 1011 -10.03 22.54 -12.61
N LYS A 1012 -8.89 23.14 -12.96
CA LYS A 1012 -8.64 23.72 -14.30
C LYS A 1012 -7.90 22.72 -15.18
N THR A 1013 -8.56 21.61 -15.48
CA THR A 1013 -7.92 20.46 -16.11
C THR A 1013 -7.31 20.80 -17.49
N PHE A 1014 -6.02 20.50 -17.66
CA PHE A 1014 -5.17 20.83 -18.83
C PHE A 1014 -5.02 22.34 -19.17
N ASP A 1015 -5.45 23.26 -18.29
CA ASP A 1015 -5.27 24.69 -18.48
C ASP A 1015 -3.89 25.17 -17.98
N ALA A 1016 -3.35 26.25 -18.55
CA ALA A 1016 -2.09 26.84 -18.10
C ALA A 1016 -2.14 27.40 -16.66
N ALA A 1017 -3.33 27.67 -16.13
CA ALA A 1017 -3.57 28.10 -14.75
C ALA A 1017 -3.87 26.94 -13.77
N ALA A 1018 -3.65 25.68 -14.16
CA ALA A 1018 -3.77 24.48 -13.33
C ALA A 1018 -2.95 24.60 -12.03
N ASN A 1019 -3.64 24.73 -10.88
CA ASN A 1019 -3.05 25.11 -9.60
C ASN A 1019 -3.49 24.25 -8.40
N GLY A 1020 -4.03 23.05 -8.64
CA GLY A 1020 -4.53 22.14 -7.62
C GLY A 1020 -5.94 21.62 -7.94
N TYR A 1021 -6.46 20.73 -7.10
CA TYR A 1021 -7.81 20.18 -7.27
C TYR A 1021 -8.81 20.74 -6.24
N VAL A 1022 -10.09 20.42 -6.41
CA VAL A 1022 -11.18 20.78 -5.47
C VAL A 1022 -11.75 19.49 -4.88
N ARG A 1023 -11.90 19.39 -3.55
CA ARG A 1023 -12.52 18.20 -2.94
C ARG A 1023 -14.00 18.09 -3.30
N SER A 1024 -14.54 16.88 -3.35
CA SER A 1024 -15.97 16.65 -3.53
C SER A 1024 -16.48 15.41 -2.81
N GLU A 1025 -17.74 15.46 -2.40
CA GLU A 1025 -18.56 14.29 -2.07
C GLU A 1025 -19.08 13.60 -3.34
N GLY A 1026 -19.36 12.31 -3.29
CA GLY A 1026 -20.01 11.58 -4.37
C GLY A 1026 -20.20 10.10 -4.09
N CYS A 1027 -21.25 9.50 -4.66
CA CYS A 1027 -21.53 8.07 -4.61
C CYS A 1027 -22.02 7.57 -5.98
N GLY A 1028 -21.52 6.44 -6.44
CA GLY A 1028 -22.00 5.77 -7.65
C GLY A 1028 -21.94 4.25 -7.50
N VAL A 1029 -22.95 3.54 -8.00
CA VAL A 1029 -22.97 2.08 -8.05
C VAL A 1029 -23.46 1.64 -9.43
N VAL A 1030 -22.80 0.62 -9.99
CA VAL A 1030 -23.25 -0.07 -11.20
C VAL A 1030 -23.38 -1.57 -10.94
N VAL A 1031 -24.36 -2.19 -11.58
CA VAL A 1031 -24.52 -3.64 -11.62
C VAL A 1031 -23.95 -4.16 -12.94
N LEU A 1032 -23.11 -5.18 -12.85
CA LEU A 1032 -22.46 -5.86 -13.96
C LEU A 1032 -22.99 -7.30 -14.08
N GLU A 1033 -23.32 -7.75 -15.30
CA GLU A 1033 -23.57 -9.18 -15.59
C GLU A 1033 -22.50 -9.75 -16.52
N LYS A 1034 -22.02 -10.97 -16.21
CA LYS A 1034 -21.35 -11.84 -17.18
C LYS A 1034 -22.40 -12.52 -18.04
N LEU A 1035 -22.57 -12.03 -19.27
CA LEU A 1035 -23.58 -12.57 -20.16
C LEU A 1035 -23.23 -13.99 -20.63
N THR A 1036 -24.27 -14.81 -20.76
CA THR A 1036 -24.25 -16.13 -21.38
C THR A 1036 -25.39 -16.21 -22.39
N GLU A 1037 -25.72 -17.39 -22.93
CA GLU A 1037 -26.93 -17.58 -23.76
C GLU A 1037 -28.25 -17.24 -23.03
N LYS A 1038 -28.21 -17.04 -21.70
CA LYS A 1038 -29.31 -16.51 -20.89
C LYS A 1038 -28.81 -15.35 -20.02
N SER A 1039 -29.57 -14.26 -20.03
CA SER A 1039 -29.37 -13.09 -19.18
C SER A 1039 -30.20 -13.23 -17.89
N GLU A 1040 -29.70 -12.81 -16.72
CA GLU A 1040 -30.53 -12.67 -15.50
C GLU A 1040 -31.36 -11.38 -15.54
N THR A 1041 -30.75 -10.30 -16.02
CA THR A 1041 -31.46 -9.05 -16.33
C THR A 1041 -32.14 -9.15 -17.71
N GLY A 1042 -33.06 -8.23 -18.01
CA GLY A 1042 -33.64 -8.12 -19.36
C GLY A 1042 -32.61 -7.73 -20.43
N GLU A 1043 -33.07 -7.55 -21.67
CA GLU A 1043 -32.23 -7.24 -22.86
C GLU A 1043 -31.46 -5.89 -22.80
N ARG A 1044 -31.56 -5.15 -21.70
CA ARG A 1044 -31.01 -3.80 -21.54
C ARG A 1044 -29.57 -3.84 -21.00
N VAL A 1045 -28.61 -3.67 -21.91
CA VAL A 1045 -27.20 -3.43 -21.58
C VAL A 1045 -26.86 -1.98 -21.94
N TYR A 1046 -26.38 -1.20 -20.98
CA TYR A 1046 -25.95 0.19 -21.19
C TYR A 1046 -24.64 0.30 -21.98
N GLY A 1047 -23.70 -0.60 -21.69
CA GLY A 1047 -22.34 -0.58 -22.21
C GLY A 1047 -21.54 -1.79 -21.76
N TRP A 1048 -20.32 -1.92 -22.27
CA TRP A 1048 -19.49 -3.13 -22.11
C TRP A 1048 -18.18 -2.81 -21.40
N VAL A 1049 -17.84 -3.55 -20.34
CA VAL A 1049 -16.55 -3.43 -19.65
C VAL A 1049 -15.50 -4.23 -20.43
N LEU A 1050 -15.07 -3.67 -21.56
CA LEU A 1050 -14.19 -4.35 -22.51
C LEU A 1050 -12.78 -4.59 -21.96
N GLY A 1051 -12.23 -3.70 -21.13
CA GLY A 1051 -10.87 -3.79 -20.64
C GLY A 1051 -10.67 -3.09 -19.30
N THR A 1052 -9.79 -3.64 -18.46
CA THR A 1052 -9.45 -3.15 -17.10
C THR A 1052 -8.02 -3.53 -16.77
N ALA A 1053 -7.35 -2.74 -15.92
CA ALA A 1053 -6.08 -3.07 -15.28
C ALA A 1053 -5.83 -2.12 -14.10
N ALA A 1054 -4.95 -2.52 -13.17
CA ALA A 1054 -4.41 -1.68 -12.11
C ALA A 1054 -2.88 -1.85 -12.02
N ASN A 1055 -2.15 -0.81 -11.64
CA ASN A 1055 -0.71 -0.84 -11.38
C ASN A 1055 -0.30 0.28 -10.39
N HIS A 1056 1.00 0.37 -10.07
CA HIS A 1056 1.57 1.40 -9.20
C HIS A 1056 2.69 2.18 -9.90
N GLY A 1057 3.00 3.38 -9.42
CA GLY A 1057 4.01 4.27 -10.01
C GLY A 1057 5.47 3.86 -9.82
N GLY A 1058 5.74 2.75 -9.10
CA GLY A 1058 7.09 2.36 -8.68
C GLY A 1058 7.73 3.36 -7.71
N LYS A 1059 9.07 3.43 -7.71
CA LYS A 1059 9.86 4.45 -7.01
C LYS A 1059 9.96 5.70 -7.89
N VAL A 1060 9.52 6.84 -7.36
CA VAL A 1060 9.46 8.14 -8.05
C VAL A 1060 9.80 9.27 -7.07
N ALA A 1061 9.75 10.54 -7.51
CA ALA A 1061 10.17 11.69 -6.68
C ALA A 1061 9.34 11.93 -5.39
N SER A 1062 8.21 11.24 -5.20
CA SER A 1062 7.53 11.02 -3.93
C SER A 1062 6.51 9.89 -4.07
N VAL A 1063 6.03 9.30 -2.97
CA VAL A 1063 4.96 8.26 -2.99
C VAL A 1063 3.62 8.76 -3.57
N THR A 1064 3.46 10.07 -3.77
CA THR A 1064 2.29 10.72 -4.39
C THR A 1064 2.57 11.29 -5.78
N ALA A 1065 3.78 11.15 -6.30
CA ALA A 1065 4.15 11.68 -7.62
C ALA A 1065 3.53 10.82 -8.75
N PRO A 1066 2.92 11.44 -9.78
CA PRO A 1066 2.45 10.71 -10.95
C PRO A 1066 3.63 10.23 -11.81
N ASN A 1067 3.48 9.05 -12.41
CA ASN A 1067 4.48 8.42 -13.30
C ASN A 1067 3.86 8.15 -14.69
N GLY A 1068 4.34 8.84 -15.72
CA GLY A 1068 3.86 8.70 -17.11
C GLY A 1068 4.07 7.30 -17.69
N PRO A 1069 5.27 6.69 -17.61
CA PRO A 1069 5.52 5.30 -18.00
C PRO A 1069 4.55 4.28 -17.36
N ALA A 1070 4.22 4.45 -16.08
CA ALA A 1070 3.25 3.60 -15.38
C ALA A 1070 1.82 3.83 -15.91
N GLN A 1071 1.42 5.08 -16.15
CA GLN A 1071 0.12 5.40 -16.77
C GLN A 1071 0.01 4.79 -18.19
N GLN A 1072 1.04 4.92 -19.02
CA GLN A 1072 1.08 4.26 -20.34
C GLN A 1072 0.93 2.73 -20.20
N SER A 1073 1.58 2.14 -19.18
CA SER A 1073 1.60 0.69 -18.96
C SER A 1073 0.23 0.16 -18.53
N VAL A 1074 -0.50 0.84 -17.63
CA VAL A 1074 -1.86 0.42 -17.24
C VAL A 1074 -2.88 0.61 -18.36
N ILE A 1075 -2.77 1.67 -19.16
CA ILE A 1075 -3.61 1.85 -20.36
C ILE A 1075 -3.34 0.69 -21.34
N ARG A 1076 -2.08 0.39 -21.67
CA ARG A 1076 -1.73 -0.75 -22.54
C ARG A 1076 -2.21 -2.09 -21.97
N ALA A 1077 -2.10 -2.31 -20.66
CA ALA A 1077 -2.58 -3.52 -20.00
C ALA A 1077 -4.13 -3.66 -20.07
N ALA A 1078 -4.87 -2.57 -19.89
CA ALA A 1078 -6.33 -2.56 -20.05
C ALA A 1078 -6.72 -2.87 -21.50
N LEU A 1079 -6.08 -2.22 -22.48
CA LEU A 1079 -6.31 -2.41 -23.92
C LEU A 1079 -6.06 -3.86 -24.36
N ARG A 1080 -5.00 -4.53 -23.86
CA ARG A 1080 -4.73 -5.95 -24.18
C ARG A 1080 -5.84 -6.90 -23.69
N THR A 1081 -6.56 -6.56 -22.62
CA THR A 1081 -7.72 -7.37 -22.17
C THR A 1081 -9.02 -7.09 -22.93
N ALA A 1082 -9.02 -6.13 -23.86
CA ALA A 1082 -10.16 -5.79 -24.72
C ALA A 1082 -10.08 -6.47 -26.10
N PRO A 1083 -11.17 -6.50 -26.90
CA PRO A 1083 -11.12 -6.88 -28.30
C PRO A 1083 -10.27 -5.89 -29.13
N ALA A 1084 -9.38 -6.41 -29.97
CA ALA A 1084 -8.44 -5.60 -30.76
C ALA A 1084 -9.16 -4.69 -31.78
N GLU A 1085 -10.33 -5.11 -32.22
CA GLU A 1085 -11.22 -4.37 -33.13
C GLU A 1085 -11.92 -3.19 -32.44
N ALA A 1086 -11.85 -3.11 -31.11
CA ALA A 1086 -12.39 -2.03 -30.29
C ALA A 1086 -11.31 -1.05 -29.83
N THR A 1087 -10.08 -1.51 -29.55
CA THR A 1087 -8.98 -0.62 -29.09
C THR A 1087 -8.64 0.47 -30.11
N GLN A 1088 -8.73 0.17 -31.41
CA GLN A 1088 -8.51 1.13 -32.51
C GLN A 1088 -9.64 2.18 -32.68
N LYS A 1089 -10.77 2.04 -31.97
CA LYS A 1089 -11.97 2.88 -32.12
C LYS A 1089 -12.19 3.86 -30.95
N ILE A 1090 -11.23 3.96 -30.03
CA ILE A 1090 -11.32 4.86 -28.88
C ILE A 1090 -11.20 6.32 -29.36
N SER A 1091 -12.31 7.05 -29.27
CA SER A 1091 -12.43 8.46 -29.66
C SER A 1091 -12.64 9.43 -28.49
N LEU A 1092 -12.89 8.91 -27.29
CA LEU A 1092 -13.09 9.66 -26.05
C LEU A 1092 -12.34 8.97 -24.91
N VAL A 1093 -11.64 9.76 -24.09
CA VAL A 1093 -11.09 9.33 -22.80
C VAL A 1093 -11.60 10.25 -21.71
N GLU A 1094 -12.23 9.69 -20.69
CA GLU A 1094 -12.42 10.40 -19.42
C GLU A 1094 -11.12 10.31 -18.62
N THR A 1095 -10.52 11.46 -18.37
CA THR A 1095 -9.19 11.61 -17.76
C THR A 1095 -9.26 11.62 -16.23
N HIS A 1096 -8.15 11.30 -15.58
CA HIS A 1096 -7.99 11.56 -14.16
C HIS A 1096 -8.00 13.08 -13.91
N GLY A 1097 -7.24 13.85 -14.69
CA GLY A 1097 -7.53 15.24 -15.03
C GLY A 1097 -7.83 16.16 -13.84
N THR A 1098 -6.91 16.27 -12.89
CA THR A 1098 -7.15 16.93 -11.59
C THR A 1098 -6.99 18.45 -11.60
N GLY A 1099 -6.39 19.05 -12.63
CA GLY A 1099 -6.07 20.48 -12.64
C GLY A 1099 -4.76 20.79 -11.92
N THR A 1100 -3.80 19.86 -11.94
CA THR A 1100 -2.52 19.98 -11.27
C THR A 1100 -1.39 20.26 -12.26
N ALA A 1101 -0.55 21.26 -11.97
CA ALA A 1101 0.56 21.68 -12.84
C ALA A 1101 1.56 20.55 -13.20
N LEU A 1102 1.64 19.49 -12.41
CA LEU A 1102 2.51 18.33 -12.65
C LEU A 1102 1.76 17.12 -13.24
N GLY A 1103 0.56 16.80 -12.74
CA GLY A 1103 -0.18 15.61 -13.15
C GLY A 1103 -0.77 15.73 -14.54
N ASP A 1104 -1.35 16.89 -14.87
CA ASP A 1104 -2.06 17.11 -16.13
C ASP A 1104 -1.12 17.00 -17.37
N PRO A 1105 0.12 17.54 -17.37
CA PRO A 1105 1.08 17.30 -18.45
C PRO A 1105 1.55 15.84 -18.58
N ILE A 1106 1.72 15.13 -17.44
CA ILE A 1106 2.17 13.73 -17.42
C ILE A 1106 1.07 12.81 -17.98
N GLU A 1107 -0.19 13.04 -17.61
CA GLU A 1107 -1.33 12.30 -18.18
C GLU A 1107 -1.49 12.56 -19.67
N LEU A 1108 -1.43 13.82 -20.11
CA LEU A 1108 -1.48 14.16 -21.54
C LEU A 1108 -0.31 13.54 -22.33
N GLY A 1109 0.87 13.49 -21.74
CA GLY A 1109 2.04 12.79 -22.28
C GLY A 1109 1.83 11.27 -22.42
N ALA A 1110 1.30 10.62 -21.39
CA ALA A 1110 0.99 9.20 -21.41
C ALA A 1110 -0.10 8.86 -22.46
N LEU A 1111 -1.17 9.65 -22.53
CA LEU A 1111 -2.22 9.51 -23.54
C LEU A 1111 -1.68 9.68 -24.96
N ARG A 1112 -0.83 10.69 -25.20
CA ARG A 1112 -0.14 10.88 -26.49
C ARG A 1112 0.76 9.70 -26.85
N ALA A 1113 1.47 9.12 -25.88
CA ALA A 1113 2.39 7.99 -26.09
C ALA A 1113 1.68 6.64 -26.34
N VAL A 1114 0.40 6.50 -25.98
CA VAL A 1114 -0.41 5.30 -26.28
C VAL A 1114 -1.27 5.50 -27.53
N TYR A 1115 -2.06 6.57 -27.59
CA TYR A 1115 -3.04 6.76 -28.68
C TYR A 1115 -2.50 7.54 -29.88
N GLY A 1116 -1.52 8.43 -29.67
CA GLY A 1116 -1.02 9.37 -30.69
C GLY A 1116 -0.11 8.77 -31.77
N ARG A 1117 0.25 7.47 -31.68
CA ARG A 1117 1.11 6.80 -32.68
C ARG A 1117 0.33 6.28 -33.92
N SER A 1118 -1.01 6.30 -33.92
CA SER A 1118 -1.84 5.86 -35.06
C SER A 1118 -2.17 6.98 -36.05
N GLY A 1119 -1.22 7.29 -36.95
CA GLY A 1119 -1.36 8.33 -38.00
C GLY A 1119 -2.41 8.08 -39.10
N THR A 1120 -3.33 7.13 -38.90
CA THR A 1120 -4.41 6.75 -39.84
C THR A 1120 -5.80 7.19 -39.39
N ASN A 1121 -5.99 7.62 -38.14
CA ASN A 1121 -7.30 7.99 -37.62
C ASN A 1121 -7.59 9.48 -37.86
N THR A 1122 -8.58 9.79 -38.69
CA THR A 1122 -8.98 11.17 -39.03
C THR A 1122 -9.83 11.84 -37.96
N THR A 1123 -10.26 11.11 -36.94
CA THR A 1123 -11.06 11.62 -35.82
C THR A 1123 -10.14 11.97 -34.65
N PRO A 1124 -10.19 13.20 -34.09
CA PRO A 1124 -9.38 13.56 -32.94
C PRO A 1124 -9.81 12.80 -31.68
N LEU A 1125 -8.85 12.49 -30.81
CA LEU A 1125 -9.13 11.96 -29.48
C LEU A 1125 -9.69 13.08 -28.60
N VAL A 1126 -10.93 12.93 -28.15
CA VAL A 1126 -11.59 13.85 -27.21
C VAL A 1126 -11.16 13.50 -25.79
N LEU A 1127 -10.82 14.52 -24.99
CA LEU A 1127 -10.52 14.36 -23.57
C LEU A 1127 -11.65 14.99 -22.73
N GLY A 1128 -12.14 14.24 -21.74
CA GLY A 1128 -13.15 14.69 -20.79
C GLY A 1128 -12.62 14.73 -19.36
N ALA A 1129 -13.10 15.67 -18.55
CA ALA A 1129 -12.79 15.74 -17.12
C ALA A 1129 -13.99 16.26 -16.30
N LEU A 1130 -14.74 15.35 -15.68
CA LEU A 1130 -15.91 15.63 -14.82
C LEU A 1130 -15.55 16.51 -13.61
N LYS A 1131 -14.29 16.47 -13.17
CA LYS A 1131 -13.77 17.28 -12.05
C LYS A 1131 -13.90 18.79 -12.28
N THR A 1132 -13.97 19.23 -13.55
CA THR A 1132 -14.24 20.63 -13.97
C THR A 1132 -15.69 21.10 -13.73
N ARG A 1133 -16.58 20.22 -13.24
CA ARG A 1133 -17.99 20.52 -12.94
C ARG A 1133 -18.36 20.23 -11.49
N ILE A 1134 -17.88 19.12 -10.92
CA ILE A 1134 -18.27 18.69 -9.56
C ILE A 1134 -17.12 18.69 -8.55
N GLY A 1135 -15.86 18.91 -8.96
CA GLY A 1135 -14.69 18.64 -8.15
C GLY A 1135 -14.26 17.16 -8.17
N HIS A 1136 -13.27 16.81 -7.35
CA HIS A 1136 -12.71 15.46 -7.25
C HIS A 1136 -13.42 14.68 -6.15
N THR A 1137 -14.20 13.67 -6.53
CA THR A 1137 -14.93 12.78 -5.59
C THR A 1137 -14.04 11.69 -4.95
N GLU A 1138 -12.75 12.01 -4.73
CA GLU A 1138 -11.66 11.17 -4.21
C GLU A 1138 -11.82 9.66 -4.54
N GLY A 1139 -12.15 8.78 -3.59
CA GLY A 1139 -12.29 7.33 -3.85
C GLY A 1139 -13.40 6.94 -4.85
N ALA A 1140 -14.42 7.78 -5.00
CA ALA A 1140 -15.51 7.65 -5.96
C ALA A 1140 -15.24 8.32 -7.33
N ALA A 1141 -14.06 8.90 -7.56
CA ALA A 1141 -13.75 9.61 -8.81
C ALA A 1141 -13.73 8.70 -10.04
N GLY A 1142 -13.33 7.44 -9.86
CA GLY A 1142 -13.34 6.43 -10.91
C GLY A 1142 -14.75 6.10 -11.39
N ILE A 1143 -15.67 5.76 -10.47
CA ILE A 1143 -17.06 5.43 -10.83
C ILE A 1143 -17.83 6.65 -11.35
N ALA A 1144 -17.54 7.85 -10.87
CA ALA A 1144 -18.14 9.09 -11.39
C ALA A 1144 -17.78 9.34 -12.86
N GLY A 1145 -16.50 9.18 -13.22
CA GLY A 1145 -16.04 9.25 -14.61
C GLY A 1145 -16.61 8.13 -15.49
N PHE A 1146 -16.68 6.90 -14.95
CA PHE A 1146 -17.25 5.75 -15.65
C PHE A 1146 -18.75 5.93 -15.97
N ILE A 1147 -19.55 6.40 -15.00
CA ILE A 1147 -20.98 6.67 -15.22
C ILE A 1147 -21.18 7.79 -16.25
N LYS A 1148 -20.36 8.85 -16.21
CA LYS A 1148 -20.39 9.92 -17.24
C LYS A 1148 -20.12 9.40 -18.65
N LEU A 1149 -19.29 8.37 -18.84
CA LEU A 1149 -19.04 7.77 -20.15
C LEU A 1149 -20.23 6.95 -20.70
N ILE A 1150 -21.28 6.76 -19.89
CA ILE A 1150 -22.49 5.99 -20.24
C ILE A 1150 -23.72 6.90 -20.38
N CYS A 1151 -23.71 8.09 -19.77
CA CYS A 1151 -24.75 9.12 -19.91
C CYS A 1151 -24.73 9.79 -21.30
#